data_AF-A0A956GF40-F1
#
_entry.id   AF-A0A956GF40-F1
#
_cell.length_a   1.000
_cell.length_b   1.000
_cell.length_c   1.000
_cell.angle_alpha   90.00
_cell.angle_beta   90.00
_cell.angle_gamma   90.00
#
_symmetry.space_group_name_H-M   'P 1'
#
loop_
_entity.id
_entity.type
_entity.pdbx_description
1 polymer ?
#
loop_
_entity_poly.entity_id
_entity_poly.type
_entity_poly.pdbx_seq_one_letter_code
_entity_poly.pdbx_strand_id
1 'polypeptide(L)'
;MLEAIQKAHQLDVHRTDEQQHTMLRFEGVLDESFGGAELAGTVRSEVLVLDLAGVRRVTSFGIREWLRFIEQVGERCRQILLVDCSPRVVHQLNMVVRFAGRGQVLSVLAPYVCERCEATYDRRMDIVEHDQEIRTFAPAVQPCSICEGQAVFDDDPARFFAYLASQPRPIVRPETGAFLSRQLEGFNLGTGGATVSVVKVVEGEQTVIRLLGELNNTLPVEQLVEGVEGEVALDLAGITRLTPSGAHLWGTFAAELLGAAARVRIFSCSPALLSPLRTLVVGDATPLEVHTATLPYRCATCSTSLSREISIVDDAEPLAGGVAPARQCVDCGNALQCVADPRTLVELSELSVPMDAPDVRELVEKVRKSSEAAERSVASSQAAAGPRKRWPWIVVVSTLTGVVAALAVLALMPEPTAPLPPKPKYYEASHLAAPPWRDKKIFKEASAVFAVARSTLSGDKATAFAEASHASLERMLYHLHNVLARDSAWGALIAPHVTTVRKQALGALAKPHPEDIARLEAARRRVRSARQRIAKSWAETSHHLVPPVVEANYWESYRKNNQVAYRVWARSRITSLNFDKAREHYSKRWELLGSKVVTFFPLLCWTNRTLDRGAVVASVTGKLEKAGLKVGDIVTSVNEARVSDGESLLKLVERTAAKLSKAGGELVLDVARIDDGSTRQVKLTIKKSAYRGGGGGGGSSGGPRTMPPANIFHADPSK
;
A
#
# COMPACT_ATOMS: atom_id res chain seq x y z
N MET A 1 27.54 26.82 -11.09
CA MET A 1 27.30 26.35 -9.70
C MET A 1 26.50 27.37 -8.89
N LEU A 2 26.98 28.62 -8.76
CA LEU A 2 26.20 29.70 -8.12
C LEU A 2 24.82 29.90 -8.77
N GLU A 3 24.72 29.96 -10.10
CA GLU A 3 23.42 30.05 -10.81
C GLU A 3 22.47 28.86 -10.53
N ALA A 4 23.00 27.66 -10.25
CA ALA A 4 22.20 26.50 -9.90
C ALA A 4 21.69 26.56 -8.45
N ILE A 5 22.49 27.16 -7.54
CA ILE A 5 22.07 27.49 -6.17
C ILE A 5 21.01 28.61 -6.22
N GLN A 6 21.15 29.58 -7.11
CA GLN A 6 20.22 30.69 -7.30
C GLN A 6 18.88 30.22 -7.88
N LYS A 7 18.89 29.32 -8.87
CA LYS A 7 17.67 28.65 -9.36
C LYS A 7 16.98 27.79 -8.30
N ALA A 8 17.72 27.12 -7.41
CA ALA A 8 17.14 26.30 -6.35
C ALA A 8 16.38 27.11 -5.26
N HIS A 9 16.46 28.44 -5.30
CA HIS A 9 15.68 29.34 -4.45
C HIS A 9 14.47 29.95 -5.16
N GLN A 10 14.36 29.85 -6.48
CA GLN A 10 13.27 30.45 -7.24
C GLN A 10 11.99 29.61 -7.12
N LEU A 11 10.83 30.27 -7.16
CA LEU A 11 9.52 29.63 -7.22
C LEU A 11 9.18 29.29 -8.66
N ASP A 12 9.14 28.01 -9.01
CA ASP A 12 8.62 27.54 -10.29
C ASP A 12 7.10 27.34 -10.19
N VAL A 13 6.36 27.85 -11.18
CA VAL A 13 4.90 27.73 -11.25
C VAL A 13 4.51 27.09 -12.57
N HIS A 14 4.03 25.85 -12.50
CA HIS A 14 3.52 25.13 -13.67
C HIS A 14 2.03 25.40 -13.83
N ARG A 15 1.62 25.85 -15.02
CA ARG A 15 0.23 26.18 -15.37
C ARG A 15 -0.37 25.13 -16.30
N THR A 16 -1.63 24.78 -16.05
CA THR A 16 -2.47 23.95 -16.93
C THR A 16 -3.86 24.57 -16.99
N ASP A 17 -4.42 24.73 -18.20
CA ASP A 17 -5.77 25.25 -18.42
C ASP A 17 -6.61 24.19 -19.14
N GLU A 18 -7.83 23.94 -18.65
CA GLU A 18 -8.76 22.99 -19.23
C GLU A 18 -10.20 23.50 -19.04
N GLN A 19 -10.88 23.83 -20.13
CA GLN A 19 -12.26 24.36 -20.12
C GLN A 19 -12.48 25.55 -19.17
N GLN A 20 -13.10 25.33 -18.00
CA GLN A 20 -13.41 26.35 -16.99
C GLN A 20 -12.40 26.36 -15.82
N HIS A 21 -11.37 25.52 -15.89
CA HIS A 21 -10.40 25.26 -14.81
C HIS A 21 -9.00 25.75 -15.19
N THR A 22 -8.32 26.43 -14.27
CA THR A 22 -6.86 26.60 -14.31
C THR A 22 -6.25 25.93 -13.09
N MET A 23 -5.23 25.10 -13.29
CA MET A 23 -4.38 24.60 -12.20
C MET A 23 -3.02 25.30 -12.25
N LEU A 24 -2.57 25.76 -11.07
CA LEU A 24 -1.23 26.30 -10.84
C LEU A 24 -0.55 25.42 -9.78
N ARG A 25 0.53 24.72 -10.18
CA ARG A 25 1.37 23.92 -9.28
C ARG A 25 2.60 24.72 -8.89
N PHE A 26 2.83 24.86 -7.59
CA PHE A 26 3.90 25.67 -7.01
C PHE A 26 5.02 24.79 -6.46
N GLU A 27 6.25 24.96 -6.97
CA GLU A 27 7.44 24.24 -6.53
C GLU A 27 8.54 25.20 -6.09
N GLY A 28 9.12 24.98 -4.90
CA GLY A 28 10.26 25.76 -4.40
C GLY A 28 9.96 26.61 -3.17
N VAL A 29 10.42 27.87 -3.19
CA VAL A 29 10.33 28.81 -2.06
C VAL A 29 9.46 30.00 -2.43
N LEU A 30 8.42 30.24 -1.65
CA LEU A 30 7.55 31.40 -1.83
C LEU A 30 8.16 32.61 -1.09
N ASP A 31 8.83 33.48 -1.83
CA ASP A 31 9.51 34.68 -1.33
C ASP A 31 9.20 35.94 -2.17
N GLU A 32 9.96 37.03 -1.95
CA GLU A 32 9.83 38.30 -2.68
C GLU A 32 9.98 38.20 -4.20
N SER A 33 10.55 37.11 -4.75
CA SER A 33 10.63 36.90 -6.19
C SER A 33 9.30 36.44 -6.82
N PHE A 34 8.29 36.11 -6.01
CA PHE A 34 6.96 35.74 -6.49
C PHE A 34 6.19 36.95 -7.02
N GLY A 35 6.10 37.06 -8.36
CA GLY A 35 5.28 38.05 -9.06
C GLY A 35 3.76 37.81 -8.96
N GLY A 36 3.23 37.77 -7.73
CA GLY A 36 1.85 37.34 -7.45
C GLY A 36 0.77 38.14 -8.19
N ALA A 37 0.91 39.45 -8.28
CA ALA A 37 -0.04 40.31 -9.00
C ALA A 37 -0.02 40.07 -10.53
N GLU A 38 1.16 39.82 -11.11
CA GLU A 38 1.29 39.52 -12.54
C GLU A 38 0.64 38.18 -12.86
N LEU A 39 0.94 37.15 -12.06
CA LEU A 39 0.35 35.81 -12.21
C LEU A 39 -1.17 35.84 -12.07
N ALA A 40 -1.70 36.51 -11.03
CA ALA A 40 -3.15 36.70 -10.86
C ALA A 40 -3.79 37.41 -12.07
N GLY A 41 -3.09 38.39 -12.66
CA GLY A 41 -3.47 39.06 -13.90
C GLY A 41 -3.76 38.11 -15.06
N THR A 42 -3.07 36.97 -15.13
CA THR A 42 -3.21 35.97 -16.20
C THR A 42 -4.34 34.95 -16.00
N VAL A 43 -4.95 34.87 -14.81
CA VAL A 43 -6.03 33.91 -14.52
C VAL A 43 -7.37 34.45 -15.04
N ARG A 44 -8.11 33.62 -15.79
CA ARG A 44 -9.39 33.97 -16.44
C ARG A 44 -10.49 32.89 -16.30
N SER A 45 -10.21 31.82 -15.57
CA SER A 45 -11.09 30.66 -15.36
C SER A 45 -12.14 30.90 -14.27
N GLU A 46 -13.24 30.16 -14.28
CA GLU A 46 -14.22 30.17 -13.17
C GLU A 46 -13.66 29.45 -11.93
N VAL A 47 -12.86 28.39 -12.13
CA VAL A 47 -12.32 27.56 -11.06
C VAL A 47 -10.79 27.58 -11.11
N LEU A 48 -10.17 28.02 -10.01
CA LEU A 48 -8.72 28.01 -9.83
C LEU A 48 -8.30 26.93 -8.83
N VAL A 49 -7.42 26.04 -9.25
CA VAL A 49 -6.79 25.01 -8.42
C VAL A 49 -5.35 25.43 -8.13
N LEU A 50 -4.98 25.42 -6.86
CA LEU A 50 -3.65 25.74 -6.35
C LEU A 50 -3.05 24.46 -5.76
N ASP A 51 -2.16 23.81 -6.51
CA ASP A 51 -1.39 22.65 -6.04
C ASP A 51 -0.14 23.13 -5.31
N LEU A 52 -0.11 22.85 -4.00
CA LEU A 52 0.83 23.40 -3.04
C LEU A 52 1.75 22.33 -2.44
N ALA A 53 1.83 21.15 -3.07
CA ALA A 53 2.69 20.05 -2.62
C ALA A 53 4.18 20.42 -2.63
N GLY A 54 4.60 21.14 -3.67
CA GLY A 54 5.99 21.52 -3.89
C GLY A 54 6.50 22.71 -3.07
N VAL A 55 5.65 23.35 -2.25
CA VAL A 55 6.02 24.54 -1.47
C VAL A 55 6.83 24.15 -0.22
N ARG A 56 8.15 24.38 -0.27
CA ARG A 56 9.12 23.95 0.76
C ARG A 56 9.36 24.98 1.87
N ARG A 57 9.18 26.26 1.56
CA ARG A 57 9.35 27.40 2.50
C ARG A 57 8.51 28.58 2.03
N VAL A 58 8.02 29.36 2.98
CA VAL A 58 7.34 30.66 2.74
C VAL A 58 8.08 31.71 3.58
N THR A 59 8.45 32.86 2.99
CA THR A 59 9.08 33.98 3.71
C THR A 59 8.06 35.06 4.04
N SER A 60 8.34 35.90 5.05
CA SER A 60 7.44 37.02 5.42
C SER A 60 7.20 38.02 4.28
N PHE A 61 8.13 38.12 3.33
CA PHE A 61 7.98 38.93 2.13
C PHE A 61 7.07 38.22 1.12
N GLY A 62 7.30 36.93 0.86
CA GLY A 62 6.45 36.11 0.01
C GLY A 62 5.00 36.03 0.48
N ILE A 63 4.73 36.01 1.79
CA ILE A 63 3.36 36.09 2.34
C ILE A 63 2.60 37.31 1.80
N ARG A 64 3.26 38.45 1.59
CA ARG A 64 2.59 39.67 1.09
C ARG A 64 2.22 39.56 -0.38
N GLU A 65 3.11 38.99 -1.20
CA GLU A 65 2.79 38.74 -2.62
C GLU A 65 1.75 37.63 -2.79
N TRP A 66 1.77 36.61 -1.93
CA TRP A 66 0.72 35.60 -1.84
C TRP A 66 -0.64 36.17 -1.46
N LEU A 67 -0.69 37.05 -0.46
CA LEU A 67 -1.94 37.70 -0.06
C LEU A 67 -2.50 38.61 -1.17
N ARG A 68 -1.65 39.32 -1.93
CA ARG A 68 -2.09 40.07 -3.13
C ARG A 68 -2.61 39.14 -4.23
N PHE A 69 -1.90 38.04 -4.50
CA PHE A 69 -2.32 37.04 -5.47
C PHE A 69 -3.70 36.48 -5.12
N ILE A 70 -3.87 35.96 -3.89
CA ILE A 70 -5.11 35.29 -3.45
C ILE A 70 -6.31 36.24 -3.35
N GLU A 71 -6.06 37.53 -3.06
CA GLU A 71 -7.08 38.59 -3.10
C GLU A 71 -7.54 38.88 -4.53
N GLN A 72 -6.60 39.15 -5.45
CA GLN A 72 -6.92 39.45 -6.86
C GLN A 72 -7.60 38.29 -7.59
N VAL A 73 -7.18 37.03 -7.37
CA VAL A 73 -7.90 35.89 -7.96
C VAL A 73 -9.25 35.65 -7.26
N GLY A 74 -9.41 36.04 -6.00
CA GLY A 74 -10.66 35.95 -5.23
C GLY A 74 -11.76 36.93 -5.67
N GLU A 75 -11.41 37.95 -6.45
CA GLU A 75 -12.37 38.84 -7.13
C GLU A 75 -12.85 38.28 -8.49
N ARG A 76 -12.05 37.41 -9.12
CA ARG A 76 -12.27 36.93 -10.49
C ARG A 76 -12.81 35.50 -10.56
N CYS A 77 -12.22 34.60 -9.80
CA CYS A 77 -12.55 33.19 -9.80
C CYS A 77 -13.78 32.94 -8.92
N ARG A 78 -14.76 32.21 -9.46
CA ARG A 78 -15.96 31.80 -8.74
C ARG A 78 -15.65 30.78 -7.64
N GLN A 79 -14.61 29.98 -7.82
CA GLN A 79 -14.11 29.04 -6.82
C GLN A 79 -12.58 28.97 -6.83
N ILE A 80 -11.97 28.92 -5.64
CA ILE A 80 -10.54 28.66 -5.46
C ILE A 80 -10.39 27.43 -4.58
N LEU A 81 -9.54 26.49 -5.00
CA LEU A 81 -9.34 25.20 -4.36
C LEU A 81 -7.85 24.99 -4.10
N LEU A 82 -7.49 24.79 -2.83
CA LEU A 82 -6.12 24.50 -2.42
C LEU A 82 -5.98 22.99 -2.25
N VAL A 83 -5.10 22.36 -3.02
CA VAL A 83 -4.83 20.92 -3.00
C VAL A 83 -3.39 20.65 -2.57
N ASP A 84 -3.23 19.51 -1.90
CA ASP A 84 -1.98 18.92 -1.42
C ASP A 84 -1.10 19.92 -0.66
N CYS A 85 -1.75 20.74 0.20
CA CYS A 85 -1.06 21.75 0.98
C CYS A 85 0.04 21.13 1.85
N SER A 86 1.30 21.47 1.58
CA SER A 86 2.44 21.01 2.37
C SER A 86 2.30 21.42 3.84
N PRO A 87 2.98 20.73 4.78
CA PRO A 87 2.95 21.12 6.21
C PRO A 87 3.29 22.60 6.44
N ARG A 88 4.12 23.20 5.58
CA ARG A 88 4.48 24.63 5.65
C ARG A 88 3.32 25.54 5.30
N VAL A 89 2.54 25.18 4.29
CA VAL A 89 1.32 25.89 3.90
C VAL A 89 0.25 25.75 4.97
N VAL A 90 0.08 24.55 5.54
CA VAL A 90 -0.85 24.34 6.68
C VAL A 90 -0.45 25.17 7.89
N HIS A 91 0.84 25.30 8.21
CA HIS A 91 1.29 26.21 9.27
C HIS A 91 0.97 27.68 8.95
N GLN A 92 1.11 28.14 7.70
CA GLN A 92 0.71 29.50 7.32
C GLN A 92 -0.80 29.72 7.38
N LEU A 93 -1.62 28.75 6.96
CA LEU A 93 -3.09 28.79 7.09
C LEU A 93 -3.54 28.98 8.55
N ASN A 94 -2.84 28.36 9.50
CA ASN A 94 -3.10 28.50 10.93
C ASN A 94 -2.57 29.82 11.53
N MET A 95 -1.52 30.42 10.97
CA MET A 95 -0.83 31.60 11.54
C MET A 95 -1.20 32.94 10.87
N VAL A 96 -1.62 32.91 9.61
CA VAL A 96 -1.79 34.11 8.77
C VAL A 96 -3.26 34.25 8.37
N VAL A 97 -3.88 35.32 8.87
CA VAL A 97 -5.27 35.68 8.54
C VAL A 97 -5.42 35.86 7.03
N ARG A 98 -6.48 35.28 6.46
CA ARG A 98 -6.78 35.29 5.00
C ARG A 98 -5.72 34.62 4.10
N PHE A 99 -4.85 33.74 4.61
CA PHE A 99 -3.89 33.03 3.75
C PHE A 99 -4.54 32.22 2.62
N ALA A 100 -5.75 31.66 2.81
CA ALA A 100 -6.52 31.03 1.75
C ALA A 100 -7.39 32.01 0.92
N GLY A 101 -7.48 33.28 1.30
CA GLY A 101 -8.44 34.24 0.73
C GLY A 101 -9.88 33.75 0.85
N ARG A 102 -10.54 33.54 -0.31
CA ARG A 102 -11.87 32.91 -0.44
C ARG A 102 -11.79 31.40 -0.79
N GLY A 103 -10.59 30.83 -0.85
CA GLY A 103 -10.37 29.44 -1.23
C GLY A 103 -10.69 28.44 -0.13
N GLN A 104 -11.01 27.21 -0.55
CA GLN A 104 -11.25 26.06 0.33
C GLN A 104 -10.07 25.07 0.21
N VAL A 105 -9.63 24.51 1.33
CA VAL A 105 -8.60 23.44 1.31
C VAL A 105 -9.28 22.11 1.09
N LEU A 106 -8.89 21.39 0.03
CA LEU A 106 -9.41 20.06 -0.33
C LEU A 106 -8.55 18.92 0.21
N SER A 107 -7.24 19.08 0.22
CA SER A 107 -6.31 18.09 0.75
C SER A 107 -5.07 18.74 1.35
N VAL A 108 -4.51 18.07 2.34
CA VAL A 108 -3.25 18.44 2.99
C VAL A 108 -2.28 17.27 2.98
N LEU A 109 -0.99 17.58 3.01
CA LEU A 109 0.08 16.63 3.22
C LEU A 109 0.39 16.58 4.73
N ALA A 110 -0.24 15.62 5.42
CA ALA A 110 -0.13 15.43 6.85
C ALA A 110 1.16 14.65 7.18
N PRO A 111 2.07 15.18 8.02
CA PRO A 111 3.32 14.50 8.32
C PRO A 111 3.08 13.28 9.21
N TYR A 112 3.67 12.13 8.87
CA TYR A 112 3.62 10.90 9.66
C TYR A 112 5.02 10.35 9.91
N VAL A 113 5.28 9.88 11.13
CA VAL A 113 6.51 9.20 11.52
C VAL A 113 6.23 7.74 11.90
N CYS A 114 6.86 6.80 11.20
CA CYS A 114 6.80 5.39 11.57
C CYS A 114 7.53 5.12 12.90
N GLU A 115 6.90 4.65 13.97
CA GLU A 115 7.63 4.41 15.23
C GLU A 115 8.68 3.30 15.14
N ARG A 116 8.51 2.36 14.20
CA ARG A 116 9.36 1.17 14.04
C ARG A 116 10.68 1.39 13.28
N CYS A 117 10.68 2.28 12.29
CA CYS A 117 11.91 2.65 11.57
C CYS A 117 11.95 4.11 11.12
N GLU A 118 11.01 4.92 11.61
CA GLU A 118 11.09 6.38 11.70
C GLU A 118 11.12 7.04 10.32
N ALA A 119 10.25 6.63 9.40
CA ALA A 119 10.09 7.37 8.14
C ALA A 119 9.16 8.50 8.45
N THR A 120 9.66 9.71 8.27
CA THR A 120 8.85 10.87 7.92
C THR A 120 8.36 10.67 6.48
N TYR A 121 7.06 10.58 6.29
CA TYR A 121 6.41 10.66 5.00
C TYR A 121 5.12 11.45 5.18
N ASP A 122 4.72 12.20 4.17
CA ASP A 122 3.46 12.91 4.23
C ASP A 122 2.34 12.01 3.70
N ARG A 123 1.35 11.71 4.55
CA ARG A 123 0.08 11.11 4.15
C ARG A 123 -0.75 12.22 3.54
N ARG A 124 -1.17 12.11 2.27
CA ARG A 124 -2.24 12.98 1.78
C ARG A 124 -3.52 12.66 2.55
N MET A 125 -4.08 13.66 3.21
CA MET A 125 -5.40 13.62 3.84
C MET A 125 -6.32 14.55 3.06
N ASP A 126 -7.28 13.96 2.35
CA ASP A 126 -8.44 14.66 1.81
C ASP A 126 -9.34 15.12 2.98
N ILE A 127 -9.79 16.38 2.96
CA ILE A 127 -10.56 17.00 4.03
C ILE A 127 -11.96 16.39 4.17
N VAL A 128 -12.58 15.97 3.07
CA VAL A 128 -13.91 15.36 3.05
C VAL A 128 -13.85 13.92 3.54
N GLU A 129 -12.78 13.20 3.18
CA GLU A 129 -12.53 11.80 3.57
C GLU A 129 -12.12 11.67 5.04
N HIS A 130 -11.26 12.58 5.50
CA HIS A 130 -10.65 12.53 6.82
C HIS A 130 -11.30 13.50 7.82
N ASP A 131 -12.51 14.00 7.53
CA ASP A 131 -13.21 15.03 8.32
C ASP A 131 -13.30 14.66 9.81
N GLN A 132 -13.54 13.39 10.13
CA GLN A 132 -13.53 12.90 11.51
C GLN A 132 -12.15 13.03 12.17
N GLU A 133 -11.08 12.48 11.56
CA GLU A 133 -9.70 12.57 12.08
C GLU A 133 -9.29 14.03 12.33
N ILE A 134 -9.70 14.93 11.43
CA ILE A 134 -9.41 16.36 11.45
C ILE A 134 -10.19 17.06 12.58
N ARG A 135 -11.52 16.90 12.63
CA ARG A 135 -12.40 17.60 13.60
C ARG A 135 -12.23 17.12 15.03
N THR A 136 -11.88 15.85 15.25
CA THR A 136 -11.60 15.33 16.59
C THR A 136 -10.14 15.48 17.00
N PHE A 137 -9.29 16.08 16.15
CA PHE A 137 -7.85 16.20 16.36
C PHE A 137 -7.16 14.84 16.64
N ALA A 138 -7.70 13.76 16.07
CA ALA A 138 -7.30 12.38 16.35
C ALA A 138 -6.88 11.65 15.07
N PRO A 139 -5.70 11.97 14.52
CA PRO A 139 -5.20 11.36 13.29
C PRO A 139 -4.92 9.87 13.51
N ALA A 140 -5.45 9.03 12.64
CA ALA A 140 -5.39 7.58 12.76
C ALA A 140 -3.98 7.05 12.51
N VAL A 141 -3.54 6.09 13.33
CA VAL A 141 -2.25 5.40 13.20
C VAL A 141 -2.23 4.56 11.92
N GLN A 142 -1.27 4.84 11.03
CA GLN A 142 -1.20 4.21 9.71
C GLN A 142 -0.22 3.03 9.65
N PRO A 143 -0.47 2.00 8.83
CA PRO A 143 0.54 0.99 8.51
C PRO A 143 1.62 1.61 7.61
N CYS A 144 2.86 1.68 8.09
CA CYS A 144 3.97 2.27 7.33
C CYS A 144 4.21 1.54 6.01
N SER A 145 4.10 2.26 4.90
CA SER A 145 4.34 1.81 3.53
C SER A 145 5.71 1.12 3.32
N ILE A 146 6.70 1.35 4.18
CA ILE A 146 8.07 0.80 4.05
C ILE A 146 8.30 -0.46 4.90
N CYS A 147 7.57 -0.66 6.00
CA CYS A 147 7.85 -1.76 6.94
C CYS A 147 6.64 -2.45 7.59
N GLU A 148 5.41 -1.97 7.38
CA GLU A 148 4.17 -2.40 8.06
C GLU A 148 4.18 -2.20 9.59
N GLY A 149 5.11 -1.41 10.14
CA GLY A 149 5.02 -0.92 11.52
C GLY A 149 4.05 0.25 11.63
N GLN A 150 3.58 0.54 12.83
CA GLN A 150 2.73 1.70 13.08
C GLN A 150 3.46 3.01 12.72
N ALA A 151 2.70 3.95 12.16
CA ALA A 151 3.11 5.31 11.90
C ALA A 151 2.10 6.26 12.53
N VAL A 152 2.61 7.09 13.42
CA VAL A 152 1.87 8.09 14.16
C VAL A 152 2.03 9.44 13.48
N PHE A 153 1.06 10.32 13.68
CA PHE A 153 1.11 11.67 13.15
C PHE A 153 2.30 12.46 13.76
N ASP A 154 3.07 13.13 12.91
CA ASP A 154 4.31 13.81 13.29
C ASP A 154 4.20 15.34 13.37
N ASP A 155 3.01 15.86 13.72
CA ASP A 155 2.87 17.21 14.27
C ASP A 155 2.06 17.20 15.58
N ASP A 156 1.70 18.37 16.09
CA ASP A 156 0.68 18.59 17.11
C ASP A 156 -0.71 18.62 16.42
N PRO A 157 -1.61 17.65 16.66
CA PRO A 157 -2.88 17.55 15.93
C PRO A 157 -3.76 18.79 16.08
N ALA A 158 -3.84 19.35 17.29
CA ALA A 158 -4.66 20.52 17.58
C ALA A 158 -4.15 21.75 16.80
N ARG A 159 -2.83 21.97 16.75
CA ARG A 159 -2.23 23.08 16.00
C ARG A 159 -2.28 22.88 14.49
N PHE A 160 -2.06 21.67 14.00
CA PHE A 160 -2.01 21.41 12.55
C PHE A 160 -3.42 21.48 11.94
N PHE A 161 -4.40 20.84 12.57
CA PHE A 161 -5.76 20.76 12.04
C PHE A 161 -6.67 21.95 12.43
N ALA A 162 -6.25 22.90 13.28
CA ALA A 162 -7.13 23.99 13.76
C ALA A 162 -7.86 24.74 12.63
N TYR A 163 -7.13 25.20 11.60
CA TYR A 163 -7.74 25.82 10.42
C TYR A 163 -8.68 24.86 9.69
N LEU A 164 -8.24 23.61 9.44
CA LEU A 164 -8.98 22.60 8.69
C LEU A 164 -10.28 22.15 9.39
N ALA A 165 -10.28 22.10 10.72
CA ALA A 165 -11.46 21.81 11.53
C ALA A 165 -12.43 23.00 11.59
N SER A 166 -11.92 24.22 11.46
CA SER A 166 -12.73 25.46 11.46
C SER A 166 -13.33 25.82 10.11
N GLN A 167 -12.74 25.41 8.98
CA GLN A 167 -13.32 25.67 7.67
C GLN A 167 -14.63 24.87 7.46
N PRO A 168 -15.59 25.42 6.69
CA PRO A 168 -16.73 24.65 6.19
C PRO A 168 -16.25 23.43 5.39
N ARG A 169 -17.09 22.38 5.33
CA ARG A 169 -16.81 21.21 4.49
C ARG A 169 -16.66 21.67 3.03
N PRO A 170 -15.54 21.36 2.34
CA PRO A 170 -15.37 21.82 0.97
C PRO A 170 -16.39 21.21 0.01
N ILE A 171 -16.81 21.97 -0.99
CA ILE A 171 -17.79 21.52 -1.99
C ILE A 171 -17.09 21.45 -3.36
N VAL A 172 -16.80 20.24 -3.83
CA VAL A 172 -16.22 20.03 -5.17
C VAL A 172 -17.32 19.55 -6.11
N ARG A 173 -17.50 20.26 -7.23
CA ARG A 173 -18.46 19.84 -8.25
C ARG A 173 -17.94 18.64 -9.06
N PRO A 174 -18.83 17.80 -9.63
CA PRO A 174 -18.42 16.61 -10.40
C PRO A 174 -17.42 16.91 -11.52
N GLU A 175 -17.62 18.00 -12.27
CA GLU A 175 -16.72 18.43 -13.35
C GLU A 175 -15.32 18.80 -12.83
N THR A 176 -15.24 19.46 -11.68
CA THR A 176 -13.98 19.81 -11.01
C THR A 176 -13.31 18.59 -10.41
N GLY A 177 -14.07 17.64 -9.87
CA GLY A 177 -13.53 16.36 -9.39
C GLY A 177 -12.92 15.54 -10.52
N ALA A 178 -13.61 15.46 -11.67
CA ALA A 178 -13.11 14.80 -12.87
C ALA A 178 -11.84 15.46 -13.43
N PHE A 179 -11.75 16.79 -13.38
CA PHE A 179 -10.52 17.52 -13.71
C PHE A 179 -9.37 17.16 -12.75
N LEU A 180 -9.59 17.27 -11.43
CA LEU A 180 -8.56 16.99 -10.42
C LEU A 180 -8.02 15.55 -10.51
N SER A 181 -8.90 14.56 -10.72
CA SER A 181 -8.49 13.15 -10.90
C SER A 181 -7.73 12.85 -12.19
N ARG A 182 -7.79 13.73 -13.21
CA ARG A 182 -6.91 13.66 -14.39
C ARG A 182 -5.53 14.28 -14.12
N GLN A 183 -5.47 15.34 -13.32
CA GLN A 183 -4.30 16.21 -13.20
C GLN A 183 -3.36 15.88 -12.02
N LEU A 184 -3.84 15.11 -11.04
CA LEU A 184 -3.12 14.78 -9.81
C LEU A 184 -3.04 13.26 -9.61
N GLU A 185 -1.82 12.69 -9.67
CA GLU A 185 -1.64 11.24 -9.51
C GLU A 185 -2.15 10.74 -8.16
N GLY A 186 -2.95 9.69 -8.19
CA GLY A 186 -3.59 9.12 -7.00
C GLY A 186 -4.67 10.02 -6.38
N PHE A 187 -4.99 11.20 -6.92
CA PHE A 187 -6.11 12.04 -6.50
C PHE A 187 -7.45 11.47 -6.95
N ASN A 188 -7.81 10.36 -6.32
CA ASN A 188 -9.22 10.12 -6.06
C ASN A 188 -9.63 11.15 -5.00
N LEU A 189 -10.64 11.97 -5.30
CA LEU A 189 -11.41 12.61 -4.23
C LEU A 189 -11.94 11.50 -3.35
N GLY A 190 -11.55 11.55 -2.08
CA GLY A 190 -12.06 10.61 -1.10
C GLY A 190 -13.50 10.98 -0.77
N THR A 191 -14.44 10.45 -1.55
CA THR A 191 -15.85 10.34 -1.13
C THR A 191 -16.03 9.36 0.05
N GLY A 192 -14.93 8.83 0.63
CA GLY A 192 -14.93 7.95 1.79
C GLY A 192 -15.31 8.68 3.07
N GLY A 193 -16.61 8.73 3.38
CA GLY A 193 -17.15 9.57 4.45
C GLY A 193 -18.03 10.71 3.94
N ALA A 194 -18.27 10.80 2.63
CA ALA A 194 -19.61 11.18 2.20
C ALA A 194 -20.56 10.10 2.74
N THR A 195 -21.37 10.47 3.74
CA THR A 195 -22.63 9.78 4.01
C THR A 195 -23.38 9.70 2.69
N VAL A 196 -23.88 8.52 2.32
CA VAL A 196 -24.73 8.38 1.13
C VAL A 196 -25.86 9.39 1.27
N SER A 197 -25.89 10.38 0.38
CA SER A 197 -26.89 11.45 0.46
C SER A 197 -28.15 10.92 -0.19
N VAL A 198 -29.23 10.90 0.59
CA VAL A 198 -30.52 10.35 0.20
C VAL A 198 -31.48 11.50 -0.03
N VAL A 199 -32.17 11.48 -1.16
CA VAL A 199 -33.36 12.29 -1.37
C VAL A 199 -34.54 11.33 -1.53
N LYS A 200 -35.40 11.24 -0.51
CA LYS A 200 -36.66 10.49 -0.52
C LYS A 200 -37.81 11.48 -0.73
N VAL A 201 -38.57 11.31 -1.81
CA VAL A 201 -39.75 12.12 -2.17
C VAL A 201 -40.93 11.18 -2.31
N VAL A 202 -42.06 11.52 -1.71
CA VAL A 202 -43.31 10.75 -1.81
C VAL A 202 -44.36 11.62 -2.48
N GLU A 203 -44.86 11.20 -3.64
CA GLU A 203 -45.97 11.84 -4.36
C GLU A 203 -47.06 10.79 -4.63
N GLY A 204 -48.13 10.82 -3.83
CA GLY A 204 -49.21 9.83 -3.92
C GLY A 204 -48.75 8.43 -3.48
N GLU A 205 -49.02 7.42 -4.32
CA GLU A 205 -48.58 6.03 -4.12
C GLU A 205 -47.15 5.75 -4.64
N GLN A 206 -46.45 6.79 -5.12
CA GLN A 206 -45.10 6.70 -5.68
C GLN A 206 -44.04 7.30 -4.74
N THR A 207 -43.01 6.52 -4.43
CA THR A 207 -41.86 6.94 -3.63
C THR A 207 -40.59 6.97 -4.47
N VAL A 208 -40.03 8.16 -4.73
CA VAL A 208 -38.71 8.29 -5.37
C VAL A 208 -37.61 8.30 -4.29
N ILE A 209 -36.65 7.41 -4.41
CA ILE A 209 -35.40 7.39 -3.61
C ILE A 209 -34.24 7.67 -4.57
N ARG A 210 -33.58 8.82 -4.44
CA ARG A 210 -32.33 9.13 -5.16
C ARG A 210 -31.14 8.92 -4.23
N LEU A 211 -30.17 8.12 -4.68
CA LEU A 211 -28.91 7.88 -3.96
C LEU A 211 -27.78 8.68 -4.63
N LEU A 212 -27.03 9.43 -3.81
CA LEU A 212 -25.98 10.35 -4.24
C LEU A 212 -24.65 10.05 -3.51
N GLY A 213 -23.55 10.08 -4.26
CA GLY A 213 -22.19 9.92 -3.73
C GLY A 213 -21.68 8.47 -3.75
N GLU A 214 -20.85 8.12 -2.77
CA GLU A 214 -20.21 6.79 -2.70
C GLU A 214 -21.02 5.83 -1.82
N LEU A 215 -21.47 4.71 -2.40
CA LEU A 215 -22.07 3.63 -1.61
C LEU A 215 -21.00 2.93 -0.75
N ASN A 216 -21.13 3.13 0.55
CA ASN A 216 -20.23 2.65 1.59
C ASN A 216 -21.02 2.12 2.81
N ASN A 217 -20.33 1.86 3.91
CA ASN A 217 -20.92 1.33 5.15
C ASN A 217 -21.82 2.32 5.92
N THR A 218 -22.14 3.49 5.35
CA THR A 218 -23.06 4.49 5.95
C THR A 218 -24.45 4.49 5.33
N LEU A 219 -24.76 3.60 4.37
CA LEU A 219 -26.10 3.49 3.77
C LEU A 219 -27.14 3.17 4.86
N PRO A 220 -28.13 4.05 5.12
CA PRO A 220 -29.09 3.88 6.22
C PRO A 220 -30.25 2.97 5.80
N VAL A 221 -29.97 1.66 5.70
CA VAL A 221 -30.88 0.66 5.12
C VAL A 221 -32.25 0.65 5.83
N GLU A 222 -32.25 0.50 7.15
CA GLU A 222 -33.47 0.43 7.97
C GLU A 222 -34.37 1.68 7.74
N GLN A 223 -33.79 2.87 7.78
CA GLN A 223 -34.52 4.14 7.64
C GLN A 223 -35.01 4.43 6.21
N LEU A 224 -34.37 3.82 5.19
CA LEU A 224 -34.80 3.95 3.80
C LEU A 224 -36.06 3.14 3.54
N VAL A 225 -36.10 1.91 4.06
CA VAL A 225 -37.19 0.93 3.91
C VAL A 225 -38.36 1.24 4.84
N GLU A 226 -38.12 1.88 5.99
CA GLU A 226 -39.18 2.35 6.89
C GLU A 226 -40.19 3.28 6.17
N GLY A 227 -41.48 2.98 6.33
CA GLY A 227 -42.58 3.74 5.71
C GLY A 227 -42.58 3.72 4.19
N VAL A 228 -42.01 2.68 3.56
CA VAL A 228 -42.19 2.42 2.12
C VAL A 228 -43.45 1.57 1.92
N GLU A 229 -44.40 2.11 1.16
CA GLU A 229 -45.61 1.45 0.69
C GLU A 229 -45.83 1.82 -0.78
N GLY A 230 -46.49 0.96 -1.56
CA GLY A 230 -46.78 1.23 -2.98
C GLY A 230 -45.59 1.02 -3.92
N GLU A 231 -45.44 1.89 -4.93
CA GLU A 231 -44.40 1.78 -5.96
C GLU A 231 -43.19 2.66 -5.64
N VAL A 232 -41.98 2.10 -5.77
CA VAL A 232 -40.72 2.81 -5.52
C VAL A 232 -39.96 3.02 -6.82
N ALA A 233 -39.47 4.24 -7.05
CA ALA A 233 -38.50 4.56 -8.10
C ALA A 233 -37.14 4.85 -7.47
N LEU A 234 -36.11 4.09 -7.83
CA LEU A 234 -34.77 4.17 -7.26
C LEU A 234 -33.81 4.77 -8.30
N ASP A 235 -33.44 6.04 -8.11
CA ASP A 235 -32.51 6.76 -8.99
C ASP A 235 -31.06 6.61 -8.51
N LEU A 236 -30.26 5.95 -9.34
CA LEU A 236 -28.85 5.64 -9.08
C LEU A 236 -27.89 6.60 -9.81
N ALA A 237 -28.39 7.59 -10.55
CA ALA A 237 -27.59 8.49 -11.39
C ALA A 237 -26.52 9.29 -10.63
N GLY A 238 -26.76 9.55 -9.34
CA GLY A 238 -25.82 10.28 -8.49
C GLY A 238 -24.76 9.42 -7.81
N ILE A 239 -24.77 8.10 -7.99
CA ILE A 239 -23.76 7.22 -7.39
C ILE A 239 -22.44 7.35 -8.15
N THR A 240 -21.41 7.81 -7.46
CA THR A 240 -20.07 7.99 -8.03
C THR A 240 -19.19 6.76 -7.90
N ARG A 241 -19.42 5.92 -6.89
CA ARG A 241 -18.55 4.79 -6.53
C ARG A 241 -19.27 3.76 -5.67
N LEU A 242 -18.92 2.48 -5.84
CA LEU A 242 -19.33 1.37 -4.98
C LEU A 242 -18.10 0.79 -4.26
N THR A 243 -18.15 0.72 -2.93
CA THR A 243 -17.10 0.08 -2.12
C THR A 243 -17.44 -1.39 -1.81
N PRO A 244 -16.48 -2.23 -1.38
CA PRO A 244 -16.77 -3.61 -0.98
C PRO A 244 -17.77 -3.75 0.17
N SER A 245 -17.77 -2.82 1.14
CA SER A 245 -18.76 -2.79 2.22
C SER A 245 -20.11 -2.25 1.76
N GLY A 246 -20.11 -1.22 0.90
CA GLY A 246 -21.32 -0.71 0.27
C GLY A 246 -22.01 -1.73 -0.63
N ALA A 247 -21.26 -2.58 -1.33
CA ALA A 247 -21.81 -3.66 -2.17
C ALA A 247 -22.60 -4.70 -1.35
N HIS A 248 -22.19 -4.97 -0.11
CA HIS A 248 -22.93 -5.85 0.79
C HIS A 248 -24.23 -5.20 1.27
N LEU A 249 -24.17 -3.96 1.77
CA LEU A 249 -25.37 -3.21 2.19
C LEU A 249 -26.33 -2.93 1.03
N TRP A 250 -25.83 -2.74 -0.20
CA TRP A 250 -26.63 -2.57 -1.41
C TRP A 250 -27.51 -3.78 -1.70
N GLY A 251 -26.94 -4.99 -1.65
CA GLY A 251 -27.71 -6.23 -1.80
C GLY A 251 -28.75 -6.42 -0.70
N THR A 252 -28.40 -6.09 0.55
CA THR A 252 -29.34 -6.12 1.69
C THR A 252 -30.48 -5.12 1.51
N PHE A 253 -30.17 -3.87 1.16
CA PHE A 253 -31.16 -2.82 0.92
C PHE A 253 -32.12 -3.19 -0.22
N ALA A 254 -31.62 -3.71 -1.33
CA ALA A 254 -32.47 -4.15 -2.43
C ALA A 254 -33.41 -5.30 -2.00
N ALA A 255 -32.93 -6.26 -1.20
CA ALA A 255 -33.74 -7.36 -0.69
C ALA A 255 -34.82 -6.90 0.30
N GLU A 256 -34.49 -6.00 1.24
CA GLU A 256 -35.47 -5.44 2.19
C GLU A 256 -36.49 -4.53 1.50
N LEU A 257 -36.06 -3.70 0.55
CA LEU A 257 -36.94 -2.83 -0.23
C LEU A 257 -37.96 -3.63 -1.06
N LEU A 258 -37.55 -4.79 -1.62
CA LEU A 258 -38.46 -5.72 -2.31
C LEU A 258 -39.43 -6.44 -1.36
N GLY A 259 -39.14 -6.50 -0.06
CA GLY A 259 -40.06 -7.00 0.96
C GLY A 259 -41.09 -5.97 1.43
N ALA A 260 -40.83 -4.67 1.22
CA ALA A 260 -41.69 -3.56 1.67
C ALA A 260 -42.51 -2.92 0.53
N ALA A 261 -41.94 -2.80 -0.68
CA ALA A 261 -42.59 -2.18 -1.82
C ALA A 261 -43.42 -3.18 -2.64
N ALA A 262 -44.54 -2.72 -3.20
CA ALA A 262 -45.33 -3.49 -4.16
C ALA A 262 -44.61 -3.62 -5.53
N ARG A 263 -43.78 -2.63 -5.87
CA ARG A 263 -42.92 -2.62 -7.06
C ARG A 263 -41.72 -1.69 -6.85
N VAL A 264 -40.57 -2.03 -7.43
CA VAL A 264 -39.32 -1.27 -7.38
C VAL A 264 -38.80 -1.08 -8.80
N ARG A 265 -38.73 0.16 -9.29
CA ARG A 265 -38.20 0.53 -10.60
C ARG A 265 -36.84 1.20 -10.46
N ILE A 266 -35.80 0.64 -11.06
CA ILE A 266 -34.43 1.18 -11.01
C ILE A 266 -34.14 2.04 -12.24
N PHE A 267 -33.57 3.23 -12.00
CA PHE A 267 -33.08 4.15 -13.02
C PHE A 267 -31.56 4.36 -12.88
N SER A 268 -30.89 4.50 -14.02
CA SER A 268 -29.45 4.76 -14.17
C SER A 268 -28.52 3.71 -13.57
N CYS A 269 -28.94 2.43 -13.54
CA CYS A 269 -28.15 1.35 -12.95
C CYS A 269 -26.78 1.21 -13.62
N SER A 270 -25.70 1.31 -12.85
CA SER A 270 -24.35 1.01 -13.36
C SER A 270 -24.07 -0.50 -13.33
N PRO A 271 -23.12 -1.02 -14.13
CA PRO A 271 -22.82 -2.46 -14.17
C PRO A 271 -22.38 -3.02 -12.80
N ALA A 272 -21.69 -2.21 -12.00
CA ALA A 272 -21.26 -2.58 -10.65
C ALA A 272 -22.43 -2.73 -9.67
N LEU A 273 -23.54 -2.04 -9.90
CA LEU A 273 -24.76 -2.11 -9.09
C LEU A 273 -25.71 -3.21 -9.57
N LEU A 274 -25.64 -3.58 -10.85
CA LEU A 274 -26.47 -4.64 -11.45
C LEU A 274 -26.09 -6.03 -10.94
N SER A 275 -24.80 -6.35 -10.87
CA SER A 275 -24.33 -7.71 -10.52
C SER A 275 -24.83 -8.20 -9.14
N PRO A 276 -24.84 -7.40 -8.05
CA PRO A 276 -25.44 -7.81 -6.77
C PRO A 276 -26.97 -8.01 -6.78
N LEU A 277 -27.70 -7.40 -7.72
CA LEU A 277 -29.16 -7.55 -7.82
C LEU A 277 -29.59 -8.85 -8.49
N ARG A 278 -28.68 -9.49 -9.25
CA ARG A 278 -28.99 -10.67 -10.05
C ARG A 278 -29.56 -11.84 -9.25
N THR A 279 -29.19 -12.00 -7.99
CA THR A 279 -29.75 -13.05 -7.12
C THR A 279 -31.18 -12.75 -6.63
N LEU A 280 -31.66 -11.53 -6.83
CA LEU A 280 -33.01 -11.05 -6.49
C LEU A 280 -33.92 -10.98 -7.74
N VAL A 281 -33.33 -10.87 -8.93
CA VAL A 281 -34.03 -10.93 -10.23
C VAL A 281 -34.07 -12.38 -10.72
N VAL A 282 -35.02 -13.17 -10.23
CA VAL A 282 -35.22 -14.57 -10.66
C VAL A 282 -36.70 -14.82 -11.01
N GLY A 283 -36.98 -14.94 -12.31
CA GLY A 283 -38.29 -15.28 -12.87
C GLY A 283 -39.08 -14.09 -13.43
N ASP A 284 -40.05 -14.36 -14.31
CA ASP A 284 -40.76 -13.37 -15.15
C ASP A 284 -41.71 -12.42 -14.40
N ALA A 285 -41.70 -12.44 -13.06
CA ALA A 285 -42.67 -11.73 -12.22
C ALA A 285 -42.04 -11.15 -10.92
N THR A 286 -40.76 -10.78 -10.96
CA THR A 286 -40.16 -10.05 -9.82
C THR A 286 -40.69 -8.63 -9.73
N PRO A 287 -40.99 -8.11 -8.52
CA PRO A 287 -41.36 -6.71 -8.36
C PRO A 287 -40.21 -5.73 -8.65
N LEU A 288 -39.00 -6.21 -8.96
CA LEU A 288 -37.86 -5.40 -9.39
C LEU A 288 -37.82 -5.26 -10.93
N GLU A 289 -37.91 -4.02 -11.41
CA GLU A 289 -37.82 -3.65 -12.83
C GLU A 289 -36.61 -2.73 -13.05
N VAL A 290 -35.74 -2.98 -14.04
CA VAL A 290 -34.67 -2.04 -14.43
C VAL A 290 -35.11 -1.27 -15.67
N HIS A 291 -35.31 0.04 -15.54
CA HIS A 291 -35.82 0.92 -16.61
C HIS A 291 -34.70 1.57 -17.41
N THR A 292 -33.65 2.08 -16.75
CA THR A 292 -32.47 2.64 -17.42
C THR A 292 -31.16 2.17 -16.78
N ALA A 293 -30.12 2.03 -17.60
CA ALA A 293 -28.79 1.59 -17.20
C ALA A 293 -27.70 2.50 -17.79
N THR A 294 -26.49 2.48 -17.22
CA THR A 294 -25.35 3.26 -17.73
C THR A 294 -24.27 2.37 -18.34
N LEU A 295 -23.87 2.67 -19.58
CA LEU A 295 -22.80 1.95 -20.28
C LEU A 295 -21.61 2.89 -20.57
N PRO A 296 -20.36 2.42 -20.41
CA PRO A 296 -19.18 3.17 -20.81
C PRO A 296 -18.95 3.08 -22.32
N TYR A 297 -18.67 4.23 -22.93
CA TYR A 297 -18.38 4.38 -24.35
C TYR A 297 -17.06 5.11 -24.56
N ARG A 298 -16.38 4.81 -25.67
CA ARG A 298 -15.18 5.48 -26.15
C ARG A 298 -15.33 5.81 -27.63
N CYS A 299 -15.00 7.05 -28.01
CA CYS A 299 -14.89 7.40 -29.43
C CYS A 299 -13.57 6.87 -30.00
N ALA A 300 -13.62 6.12 -31.09
CA ALA A 300 -12.42 5.67 -31.79
C ALA A 300 -11.64 6.81 -32.47
N THR A 301 -12.32 7.94 -32.79
CA THR A 301 -11.72 9.09 -33.48
C THR A 301 -11.04 10.08 -32.52
N CYS A 302 -11.78 10.69 -31.60
CA CYS A 302 -11.25 11.70 -30.69
C CYS A 302 -10.78 11.15 -29.34
N SER A 303 -10.89 9.84 -29.11
CA SER A 303 -10.55 9.15 -27.84
C SER A 303 -11.38 9.57 -26.61
N THR A 304 -12.34 10.49 -26.72
CA THR A 304 -13.27 10.84 -25.62
C THR A 304 -13.92 9.58 -25.08
N SER A 305 -13.83 9.40 -23.76
CA SER A 305 -14.46 8.29 -23.03
C SER A 305 -15.49 8.87 -22.07
N LEU A 306 -16.72 8.34 -22.09
CA LEU A 306 -17.86 8.83 -21.32
C LEU A 306 -18.86 7.71 -21.03
N SER A 307 -19.61 7.83 -19.94
CA SER A 307 -20.78 6.98 -19.70
C SER A 307 -22.02 7.56 -20.38
N ARG A 308 -22.89 6.71 -20.91
CA ARG A 308 -24.21 7.08 -21.44
C ARG A 308 -25.30 6.25 -20.78
N GLU A 309 -26.41 6.91 -20.53
CA GLU A 309 -27.65 6.23 -20.18
C GLU A 309 -28.26 5.55 -21.42
N ILE A 310 -28.80 4.36 -21.19
CA ILE A 310 -29.57 3.55 -22.14
C ILE A 310 -30.90 3.18 -21.49
N SER A 311 -31.94 3.04 -22.30
CA SER A 311 -33.28 2.68 -21.86
C SER A 311 -33.52 1.21 -22.15
N ILE A 312 -33.91 0.43 -21.14
CA ILE A 312 -34.20 -1.00 -21.32
C ILE A 312 -35.46 -1.20 -22.18
N VAL A 313 -36.37 -0.22 -22.16
CA VAL A 313 -37.58 -0.19 -23.00
C VAL A 313 -37.25 0.30 -24.42
N ASP A 314 -36.63 1.47 -24.55
CA ASP A 314 -36.46 2.12 -25.86
C ASP A 314 -35.31 1.52 -26.68
N ASP A 315 -34.29 0.91 -26.03
CA ASP A 315 -33.19 0.20 -26.68
C ASP A 315 -33.34 -1.34 -26.58
N ALA A 316 -34.56 -1.87 -26.39
CA ALA A 316 -34.79 -3.31 -26.16
C ALA A 316 -34.26 -4.23 -27.28
N GLU A 317 -34.44 -3.85 -28.56
CA GLU A 317 -34.02 -4.66 -29.72
C GLU A 317 -32.50 -4.94 -29.77
N PRO A 318 -31.58 -3.94 -29.72
CA PRO A 318 -30.15 -4.22 -29.67
C PRO A 318 -29.73 -4.95 -28.39
N LEU A 319 -30.36 -4.65 -27.24
CA LEU A 319 -30.05 -5.31 -25.96
C LEU A 319 -30.40 -6.80 -25.97
N ALA A 320 -31.54 -7.19 -26.57
CA ALA A 320 -31.90 -8.60 -26.74
C ALA A 320 -30.90 -9.38 -27.60
N GLY A 321 -30.17 -8.70 -28.50
CA GLY A 321 -29.05 -9.28 -29.26
C GLY A 321 -27.72 -9.35 -28.49
N GLY A 322 -27.67 -8.91 -27.23
CA GLY A 322 -26.43 -8.76 -26.47
C GLY A 322 -25.52 -7.63 -26.98
N VAL A 323 -26.08 -6.65 -27.70
CA VAL A 323 -25.34 -5.56 -28.35
C VAL A 323 -25.60 -4.23 -27.65
N ALA A 324 -24.55 -3.47 -27.39
CA ALA A 324 -24.68 -2.13 -26.83
C ALA A 324 -25.39 -1.19 -27.83
N PRO A 325 -26.38 -0.39 -27.40
CA PRO A 325 -27.08 0.53 -28.28
C PRO A 325 -26.15 1.55 -28.94
N ALA A 326 -26.42 1.90 -30.20
CA ALA A 326 -25.63 2.88 -30.93
C ALA A 326 -25.80 4.28 -30.32
N ARG A 327 -24.69 5.02 -30.19
CA ARG A 327 -24.65 6.41 -29.68
C ARG A 327 -23.61 7.23 -30.45
N GLN A 328 -23.79 8.54 -30.50
CA GLN A 328 -22.87 9.48 -31.16
C GLN A 328 -22.03 10.28 -30.16
N CYS A 329 -20.82 10.65 -30.56
CA CYS A 329 -19.90 11.47 -29.78
C CYS A 329 -20.36 12.94 -29.80
N VAL A 330 -20.44 13.58 -28.63
CA VAL A 330 -20.79 15.01 -28.53
C VAL A 330 -19.71 15.96 -29.05
N ASP A 331 -18.45 15.53 -29.05
CA ASP A 331 -17.33 16.39 -29.45
C ASP A 331 -17.08 16.37 -30.97
N CYS A 332 -17.40 15.26 -31.65
CA CYS A 332 -17.07 15.06 -33.06
C CYS A 332 -18.16 14.38 -33.92
N GLY A 333 -19.34 14.08 -33.36
CA GLY A 333 -20.47 13.46 -34.08
C GLY A 333 -20.31 11.97 -34.43
N ASN A 334 -19.08 11.45 -34.49
CA ASN A 334 -18.82 10.06 -34.88
C ASN A 334 -19.41 9.03 -33.90
N ALA A 335 -19.66 7.82 -34.42
CA ALA A 335 -20.16 6.70 -33.64
C ALA A 335 -19.25 6.37 -32.44
N LEU A 336 -19.86 6.12 -31.29
CA LEU A 336 -19.20 5.68 -30.08
C LEU A 336 -19.14 4.15 -30.03
N GLN A 337 -17.98 3.60 -29.63
CA GLN A 337 -17.82 2.19 -29.35
C GLN A 337 -18.07 1.95 -27.85
N CYS A 338 -18.98 1.02 -27.51
CA CYS A 338 -19.11 0.61 -26.11
C CYS A 338 -17.86 -0.17 -25.67
N VAL A 339 -17.39 0.11 -24.46
CA VAL A 339 -16.19 -0.53 -23.86
C VAL A 339 -16.52 -1.22 -22.53
N ALA A 340 -17.79 -1.63 -22.36
CA ALA A 340 -18.23 -2.46 -21.26
C ALA A 340 -17.57 -3.85 -21.31
N ASP A 341 -17.51 -4.54 -20.17
CA ASP A 341 -17.18 -5.96 -20.17
C ASP A 341 -18.29 -6.72 -20.95
N PRO A 342 -17.95 -7.67 -21.83
CA PRO A 342 -18.95 -8.46 -22.57
C PRO A 342 -20.01 -9.11 -21.67
N ARG A 343 -19.66 -9.45 -20.42
CA ARG A 343 -20.61 -9.98 -19.44
C ARG A 343 -21.72 -8.99 -19.10
N THR A 344 -21.43 -7.70 -19.04
CA THR A 344 -22.44 -6.67 -18.77
C THR A 344 -23.50 -6.61 -19.87
N LEU A 345 -23.12 -6.81 -21.14
CA LEU A 345 -24.10 -6.83 -22.23
C LEU A 345 -24.95 -8.11 -22.21
N VAL A 346 -24.38 -9.24 -21.79
CA VAL A 346 -25.14 -10.47 -21.51
C VAL A 346 -26.09 -10.27 -20.33
N GLU A 347 -25.61 -9.70 -19.21
CA GLU A 347 -26.42 -9.39 -18.02
C GLU A 347 -27.59 -8.44 -18.34
N LEU A 348 -27.40 -7.46 -19.23
CA LEU A 348 -28.48 -6.58 -19.70
C LEU A 348 -29.46 -7.30 -20.65
N SER A 349 -28.99 -8.27 -21.45
CA SER A 349 -29.86 -9.09 -22.31
C SER A 349 -30.70 -10.13 -21.54
N GLU A 350 -30.28 -10.49 -20.32
CA GLU A 350 -31.02 -11.36 -19.40
C GLU A 350 -32.15 -10.61 -18.64
N LEU A 351 -32.26 -9.28 -18.76
CA LEU A 351 -33.29 -8.50 -18.09
C LEU A 351 -34.64 -8.57 -18.82
N SER A 352 -35.72 -8.75 -18.05
CA SER A 352 -37.09 -8.57 -18.54
C SER A 352 -37.31 -7.11 -18.94
N VAL A 353 -37.78 -6.87 -20.17
CA VAL A 353 -38.20 -5.53 -20.62
C VAL A 353 -39.41 -5.09 -19.79
N PRO A 354 -39.32 -4.00 -18.99
CA PRO A 354 -40.42 -3.59 -18.13
C PRO A 354 -41.53 -2.91 -18.94
N MET A 355 -42.72 -2.81 -18.34
CA MET A 355 -43.77 -1.93 -18.88
C MET A 355 -43.30 -0.47 -18.79
N ASP A 356 -43.52 0.31 -19.85
CA ASP A 356 -43.18 1.73 -19.82
C ASP A 356 -43.99 2.49 -18.76
N ALA A 357 -43.31 3.37 -18.03
CA ALA A 357 -43.84 4.16 -16.92
C ALA A 357 -43.42 5.63 -17.10
N PRO A 358 -44.00 6.34 -18.09
CA PRO A 358 -43.56 7.69 -18.46
C PRO A 358 -43.83 8.73 -17.36
N ASP A 359 -44.87 8.54 -16.56
CA ASP A 359 -45.21 9.33 -15.37
C ASP A 359 -44.14 9.21 -14.29
N VAL A 360 -43.70 7.99 -13.98
CA VAL A 360 -42.61 7.72 -13.02
C VAL A 360 -41.28 8.27 -13.55
N ARG A 361 -41.03 8.14 -14.86
CA ARG A 361 -39.85 8.67 -15.53
C ARG A 361 -39.81 10.21 -15.44
N GLU A 362 -40.93 10.88 -15.64
CA GLU A 362 -41.08 12.33 -15.46
C GLU A 362 -40.90 12.74 -13.99
N LEU A 363 -41.48 11.98 -13.04
CA LEU A 363 -41.33 12.24 -11.61
C LEU A 363 -39.87 12.13 -11.15
N VAL A 364 -39.14 11.09 -11.58
CA VAL A 364 -37.69 10.95 -11.32
C VAL A 364 -36.93 12.16 -11.86
N GLU A 365 -37.18 12.57 -13.10
CA GLU A 365 -36.50 13.70 -13.73
C GLU A 365 -36.84 15.06 -13.09
N LYS A 366 -38.08 15.23 -12.59
CA LYS A 366 -38.51 16.36 -11.76
C LYS A 366 -37.77 16.37 -10.42
N VAL A 367 -37.66 15.23 -9.75
CA VAL A 367 -36.89 15.08 -8.50
C VAL A 367 -35.41 15.42 -8.73
N ARG A 368 -34.79 14.92 -9.81
CA ARG A 368 -33.39 15.23 -10.18
C ARG A 368 -33.12 16.73 -10.27
N LYS A 369 -33.93 17.44 -11.06
CA LYS A 369 -33.84 18.90 -11.23
C LYS A 369 -34.05 19.65 -9.92
N SER A 370 -34.99 19.18 -9.09
CA SER A 370 -35.29 19.80 -7.79
C SER A 370 -34.15 19.64 -6.78
N SER A 371 -33.51 18.46 -6.71
CA SER A 371 -32.40 18.23 -5.78
C SER A 371 -31.16 19.03 -6.18
N GLU A 372 -30.85 19.08 -7.48
CA GLU A 372 -29.74 19.86 -8.03
C GLU A 372 -29.94 21.39 -7.84
N ALA A 373 -31.18 21.88 -7.91
CA ALA A 373 -31.50 23.27 -7.57
C ALA A 373 -31.39 23.53 -6.05
N ALA A 374 -31.85 22.59 -5.21
CA ALA A 374 -31.74 22.71 -3.75
C ALA A 374 -30.27 22.76 -3.30
N GLU A 375 -29.42 21.86 -3.80
CA GLU A 375 -27.97 21.85 -3.53
C GLU A 375 -27.30 23.17 -3.91
N ARG A 376 -27.63 23.74 -5.08
CA ARG A 376 -27.14 25.07 -5.51
C ARG A 376 -27.54 26.19 -4.54
N SER A 377 -28.74 26.12 -3.94
CA SER A 377 -29.26 27.13 -3.00
C SER A 377 -28.67 27.02 -1.57
N VAL A 378 -28.39 25.80 -1.12
CA VAL A 378 -27.72 25.54 0.17
C VAL A 378 -26.27 26.01 0.12
N ALA A 379 -25.58 25.81 -1.02
CA ALA A 379 -24.23 26.31 -1.24
C ALA A 379 -24.14 27.86 -1.20
N SER A 380 -25.17 28.58 -1.65
CA SER A 380 -25.17 30.06 -1.61
C SER A 380 -25.53 30.66 -0.25
N SER A 381 -26.30 29.95 0.59
CA SER A 381 -26.80 30.47 1.86
C SER A 381 -25.85 30.25 3.05
N GLN A 382 -24.91 29.30 2.96
CA GLN A 382 -23.90 29.07 4.00
C GLN A 382 -22.81 30.15 4.08
N ALA A 383 -22.74 31.08 3.12
CA ALA A 383 -21.83 32.22 3.16
C ALA A 383 -22.24 33.32 4.17
N ALA A 384 -23.44 33.26 4.76
CA ALA A 384 -24.02 34.35 5.54
C ALA A 384 -24.83 33.92 6.79
N ALA A 385 -24.35 32.94 7.57
CA ALA A 385 -24.89 32.68 8.91
C ALA A 385 -23.86 32.06 9.87
N GLY A 386 -23.75 32.60 11.09
CA GLY A 386 -22.97 32.02 12.18
C GLY A 386 -23.58 30.71 12.73
N PRO A 387 -22.83 29.95 13.55
CA PRO A 387 -23.16 28.57 13.88
C PRO A 387 -24.36 28.46 14.83
N ARG A 388 -25.56 28.22 14.27
CA ARG A 388 -26.66 27.56 14.97
C ARG A 388 -26.56 26.05 14.75
N LYS A 389 -26.53 25.27 15.83
CA LYS A 389 -26.62 23.79 15.78
C LYS A 389 -27.82 23.40 14.90
N ARG A 390 -27.56 22.68 13.80
CA ARG A 390 -28.57 22.03 12.96
C ARG A 390 -28.27 20.53 12.91
N TRP A 391 -29.26 19.73 13.31
CA TRP A 391 -29.30 18.30 12.99
C TRP A 391 -29.56 18.12 11.48
N PRO A 392 -29.00 17.09 10.83
CA PRO A 392 -29.14 16.87 9.39
C PRO A 392 -30.33 15.96 9.04
N TRP A 393 -31.55 16.43 9.27
CA TRP A 393 -32.77 15.82 8.70
C TRP A 393 -33.74 16.94 8.29
N ILE A 394 -34.22 16.91 7.04
CA ILE A 394 -35.36 17.72 6.61
C ILE A 394 -36.56 16.79 6.51
N VAL A 395 -37.33 16.74 7.59
CA VAL A 395 -38.69 16.20 7.62
C VAL A 395 -39.58 17.36 8.08
N VAL A 396 -40.57 17.74 7.27
CA VAL A 396 -41.50 18.82 7.60
C VAL A 396 -42.72 18.24 8.31
N VAL A 397 -42.60 18.02 9.61
CA VAL A 397 -43.74 17.80 10.51
C VAL A 397 -43.55 18.61 11.79
N SER A 398 -44.61 19.27 12.25
CA SER A 398 -44.62 20.21 13.37
C SER A 398 -44.95 19.53 14.71
N THR A 399 -44.13 19.73 15.75
CA THR A 399 -44.46 20.33 17.07
C THR A 399 -43.39 20.08 18.16
N LEU A 400 -43.54 20.75 19.30
CA LEU A 400 -42.68 20.75 20.51
C LEU A 400 -42.42 19.30 21.02
N THR A 401 -41.31 18.89 21.66
CA THR A 401 -40.65 19.38 22.90
C THR A 401 -39.37 18.52 23.12
N GLY A 402 -38.31 18.87 23.86
CA GLY A 402 -37.93 20.12 24.52
C GLY A 402 -37.20 19.94 25.87
N VAL A 403 -35.88 19.66 25.84
CA VAL A 403 -34.92 19.67 26.99
C VAL A 403 -35.00 18.51 28.02
N VAL A 404 -33.92 17.72 28.13
CA VAL A 404 -33.18 17.24 29.35
C VAL A 404 -32.13 16.20 28.90
N ALA A 405 -30.83 16.55 28.84
CA ALA A 405 -29.70 15.60 28.71
C ALA A 405 -28.29 16.27 28.75
N ALA A 406 -28.03 17.21 29.68
CA ALA A 406 -26.81 18.04 29.63
C ALA A 406 -25.81 17.87 30.80
N LEU A 407 -25.97 16.85 31.67
CA LEU A 407 -25.24 16.78 32.96
C LEU A 407 -24.50 15.46 33.27
N ALA A 408 -24.35 14.55 32.30
CA ALA A 408 -23.77 13.21 32.54
C ALA A 408 -22.36 12.95 31.94
N VAL A 409 -21.77 13.89 31.21
CA VAL A 409 -20.56 13.61 30.38
C VAL A 409 -19.24 14.05 31.02
N LEU A 410 -19.26 14.82 32.11
CA LEU A 410 -18.04 15.45 32.66
C LEU A 410 -17.16 14.57 33.57
N ALA A 411 -17.45 13.28 33.72
CA ALA A 411 -16.82 12.40 34.71
C ALA A 411 -15.95 11.25 34.13
N LEU A 412 -15.68 11.24 32.82
CA LEU A 412 -14.97 10.15 32.12
C LEU A 412 -13.81 10.63 31.24
N MET A 413 -12.99 11.57 31.74
CA MET A 413 -11.71 11.92 31.11
C MET A 413 -10.53 11.27 31.88
N PRO A 414 -9.66 10.48 31.22
CA PRO A 414 -8.45 9.95 31.85
C PRO A 414 -7.38 11.04 31.99
N GLU A 415 -6.45 10.83 32.94
CA GLU A 415 -5.36 11.76 33.24
C GLU A 415 -4.37 11.93 32.06
N PRO A 416 -3.72 13.11 31.94
CA PRO A 416 -2.81 13.40 30.83
C PRO A 416 -1.51 12.58 30.89
N THR A 417 -1.28 11.78 29.85
CA THR A 417 -0.01 11.07 29.64
C THR A 417 1.17 12.03 29.53
N ALA A 418 2.33 11.64 30.10
CA ALA A 418 3.56 12.43 30.08
C ALA A 418 3.99 12.88 28.66
N PRO A 419 4.60 14.07 28.52
CA PRO A 419 4.93 14.65 27.22
C PRO A 419 5.94 13.81 26.44
N LEU A 420 5.63 13.54 25.18
CA LEU A 420 6.52 12.86 24.24
C LEU A 420 7.87 13.60 24.11
N PRO A 421 9.00 12.87 24.01
CA PRO A 421 10.33 13.48 23.93
C PRO A 421 10.46 14.34 22.65
N PRO A 422 11.09 15.53 22.70
CA PRO A 422 11.05 16.49 21.60
C PRO A 422 11.59 15.94 20.28
N LYS A 423 10.92 16.28 19.17
CA LYS A 423 11.20 15.77 17.82
C LYS A 423 12.57 16.23 17.30
N PRO A 424 13.34 15.37 16.62
CA PRO A 424 14.61 15.77 16.00
C PRO A 424 14.31 16.54 14.69
N LYS A 425 14.75 17.79 14.61
CA LYS A 425 14.46 18.66 13.45
C LYS A 425 15.28 18.23 12.24
N TYR A 426 14.66 18.07 11.08
CA TYR A 426 15.37 17.85 9.81
C TYR A 426 16.48 18.90 9.61
N TYR A 427 17.67 18.46 9.18
CA TYR A 427 18.84 19.32 8.99
C TYR A 427 19.31 19.35 7.54
N GLU A 428 19.71 18.20 6.98
CA GLU A 428 20.19 18.10 5.60
C GLU A 428 19.98 16.67 5.04
N ALA A 429 20.16 16.49 3.72
CA ALA A 429 20.12 15.18 3.09
C ALA A 429 21.19 15.03 2.00
N SER A 430 21.46 13.80 1.58
CA SER A 430 22.46 13.47 0.55
C SER A 430 22.10 13.96 -0.84
N HIS A 431 20.81 14.19 -1.09
CA HIS A 431 20.25 14.73 -2.33
C HIS A 431 19.10 15.69 -2.01
N LEU A 432 18.93 16.72 -2.85
CA LEU A 432 17.90 17.77 -2.75
C LEU A 432 16.45 17.27 -2.89
N ALA A 433 16.28 16.07 -3.43
CA ALA A 433 15.02 15.34 -3.50
C ALA A 433 15.27 13.89 -3.11
N ALA A 434 14.27 13.24 -2.51
CA ALA A 434 14.30 11.82 -2.23
C ALA A 434 14.30 11.03 -3.56
N PRO A 435 15.18 10.01 -3.72
CA PRO A 435 15.16 9.20 -4.93
C PRO A 435 13.83 8.43 -5.08
N PRO A 436 13.32 8.22 -6.31
CA PRO A 436 12.01 7.57 -6.55
C PRO A 436 11.96 6.08 -6.13
N TRP A 437 13.10 5.51 -5.71
CA TRP A 437 13.18 4.16 -5.14
C TRP A 437 13.13 4.14 -3.60
N ARG A 438 13.22 5.29 -2.90
CA ARG A 438 13.35 5.39 -1.43
C ARG A 438 12.27 4.60 -0.69
N ASP A 439 11.03 4.69 -1.17
CA ASP A 439 9.84 4.19 -0.49
C ASP A 439 9.34 2.83 -1.06
N LYS A 440 10.06 2.27 -2.03
CA LYS A 440 9.82 0.90 -2.54
C LYS A 440 10.34 -0.14 -1.52
N LYS A 441 9.81 -1.38 -1.53
CA LYS A 441 10.29 -2.50 -0.67
C LYS A 441 11.17 -3.50 -1.44
N ILE A 442 10.55 -4.16 -2.41
CA ILE A 442 11.13 -5.06 -3.40
C ILE A 442 10.54 -4.64 -4.74
N PHE A 443 11.35 -4.54 -5.78
CA PHE A 443 10.87 -4.29 -7.13
C PHE A 443 11.80 -4.92 -8.17
N LYS A 444 11.31 -5.08 -9.40
CA LYS A 444 12.12 -5.46 -10.56
C LYS A 444 12.23 -4.26 -11.49
N GLU A 445 13.40 -4.09 -12.08
CA GLU A 445 13.68 -3.06 -13.08
C GLU A 445 14.74 -3.61 -14.04
N ALA A 446 14.42 -3.61 -15.34
CA ALA A 446 15.15 -4.37 -16.36
C ALA A 446 15.43 -5.83 -15.90
N SER A 447 16.66 -6.31 -16.09
CA SER A 447 17.11 -7.67 -15.73
C SER A 447 17.65 -7.78 -14.30
N ALA A 448 17.10 -7.03 -13.34
CA ALA A 448 17.53 -7.04 -11.95
C ALA A 448 16.36 -6.93 -10.95
N VAL A 449 16.59 -7.49 -9.76
CA VAL A 449 15.74 -7.36 -8.57
C VAL A 449 16.44 -6.39 -7.62
N PHE A 450 15.65 -5.50 -7.02
CA PHE A 450 16.10 -4.49 -6.07
C PHE A 450 15.39 -4.65 -4.74
N ALA A 451 16.13 -4.50 -3.65
CA ALA A 451 15.59 -4.46 -2.29
C ALA A 451 16.02 -3.16 -1.62
N VAL A 452 15.06 -2.43 -1.05
CA VAL A 452 15.31 -1.18 -0.34
C VAL A 452 14.95 -1.34 1.12
N ALA A 453 15.83 -0.88 2.00
CA ALA A 453 15.60 -0.84 3.43
C ALA A 453 16.33 0.36 4.05
N ARG A 454 16.13 0.58 5.34
CA ARG A 454 16.69 1.73 6.06
C ARG A 454 17.08 1.41 7.50
N SER A 455 17.93 2.24 8.06
CA SER A 455 18.32 2.21 9.47
C SER A 455 17.26 2.82 10.39
N THR A 456 17.35 2.54 11.69
CA THR A 456 16.90 3.50 12.71
C THR A 456 17.73 4.78 12.66
N LEU A 457 17.28 5.83 13.34
CA LEU A 457 18.11 6.99 13.64
C LEU A 457 19.34 6.54 14.45
N SER A 458 20.50 7.09 14.12
CA SER A 458 21.77 6.80 14.80
C SER A 458 22.62 8.06 14.87
N GLY A 459 23.16 8.38 16.05
CA GLY A 459 24.12 9.48 16.20
C GLY A 459 25.40 9.27 15.37
N ASP A 460 25.78 8.02 15.13
CA ASP A 460 26.84 7.65 14.21
C ASP A 460 26.29 7.35 12.80
N LYS A 461 26.85 8.06 11.80
CA LYS A 461 26.54 7.90 10.38
C LYS A 461 26.99 6.54 9.84
N ALA A 462 28.15 6.02 10.27
CA ALA A 462 28.67 4.75 9.79
C ALA A 462 27.76 3.58 10.20
N THR A 463 27.31 3.58 11.46
CA THR A 463 26.31 2.64 11.99
C THR A 463 24.99 2.72 11.22
N ALA A 464 24.52 3.92 10.85
CA ALA A 464 23.31 4.07 10.04
C ALA A 464 23.48 3.45 8.64
N PHE A 465 24.59 3.72 7.96
CA PHE A 465 24.90 3.12 6.65
C PHE A 465 25.00 1.60 6.72
N ALA A 466 25.70 1.06 7.72
CA ALA A 466 25.83 -0.39 7.93
C ALA A 466 24.47 -1.04 8.22
N GLU A 467 23.64 -0.44 9.09
CA GLU A 467 22.32 -1.00 9.40
C GLU A 467 21.38 -0.99 8.19
N ALA A 468 21.33 0.11 7.43
CA ALA A 468 20.54 0.20 6.21
C ALA A 468 20.99 -0.86 5.18
N SER A 469 22.30 -0.99 4.98
CA SER A 469 22.92 -1.97 4.08
C SER A 469 22.56 -3.41 4.48
N HIS A 470 22.77 -3.79 5.73
CA HIS A 470 22.43 -5.13 6.21
C HIS A 470 20.92 -5.40 6.14
N ALA A 471 20.08 -4.38 6.36
CA ALA A 471 18.63 -4.51 6.24
C ALA A 471 18.14 -4.71 4.79
N SER A 472 18.81 -4.11 3.79
CA SER A 472 18.44 -4.28 2.38
C SER A 472 18.85 -5.66 1.86
N LEU A 473 20.02 -6.16 2.30
CA LEU A 473 20.47 -7.52 2.04
C LEU A 473 19.56 -8.58 2.69
N GLU A 474 19.19 -8.40 3.97
CA GLU A 474 18.23 -9.28 4.66
C GLU A 474 16.87 -9.31 3.96
N ARG A 475 16.41 -8.17 3.43
CA ARG A 475 15.18 -8.09 2.65
C ARG A 475 15.27 -8.82 1.30
N MET A 476 16.40 -8.71 0.61
CA MET A 476 16.65 -9.47 -0.63
C MET A 476 16.63 -10.99 -0.37
N LEU A 477 17.30 -11.44 0.70
CA LEU A 477 17.26 -12.84 1.13
C LEU A 477 15.87 -13.30 1.54
N TYR A 478 15.05 -12.43 2.16
CA TYR A 478 13.67 -12.79 2.49
C TYR A 478 12.77 -12.90 1.23
N HIS A 479 13.06 -12.15 0.17
CA HIS A 479 12.42 -12.37 -1.12
C HIS A 479 12.82 -13.72 -1.74
N LEU A 480 14.13 -14.06 -1.73
CA LEU A 480 14.62 -15.38 -2.17
C LEU A 480 14.04 -16.53 -1.34
N HIS A 481 13.93 -16.34 -0.02
CA HIS A 481 13.30 -17.29 0.90
C HIS A 481 11.87 -17.62 0.49
N ASN A 482 11.05 -16.60 0.19
CA ASN A 482 9.66 -16.78 -0.22
C ASN A 482 9.52 -17.46 -1.60
N VAL A 483 10.55 -17.41 -2.44
CA VAL A 483 10.61 -18.18 -3.70
C VAL A 483 10.99 -19.63 -3.41
N LEU A 484 12.01 -19.87 -2.58
CA LEU A 484 12.50 -21.21 -2.21
C LEU A 484 11.47 -22.00 -1.38
N ALA A 485 10.71 -21.34 -0.51
CA ALA A 485 9.68 -21.97 0.33
C ALA A 485 8.50 -22.57 -0.46
N ARG A 486 8.45 -22.39 -1.79
CA ARG A 486 7.50 -23.05 -2.69
C ARG A 486 7.88 -24.50 -3.02
N ASP A 487 9.15 -24.89 -2.88
CA ASP A 487 9.55 -26.30 -2.81
C ASP A 487 9.08 -26.84 -1.45
N SER A 488 8.18 -27.83 -1.46
CA SER A 488 7.58 -28.35 -0.24
C SER A 488 8.60 -28.94 0.74
N ALA A 489 9.67 -29.57 0.24
CA ALA A 489 10.69 -30.20 1.09
C ALA A 489 11.68 -29.16 1.65
N TRP A 490 12.11 -28.19 0.85
CA TRP A 490 12.96 -27.10 1.35
C TRP A 490 12.18 -26.17 2.29
N GLY A 491 10.93 -25.85 1.93
CA GLY A 491 10.02 -25.03 2.74
C GLY A 491 9.78 -25.66 4.11
N ALA A 492 9.45 -26.95 4.18
CA ALA A 492 9.26 -27.66 5.45
C ALA A 492 10.54 -27.67 6.31
N LEU A 493 11.73 -27.80 5.71
CA LEU A 493 13.01 -27.86 6.44
C LEU A 493 13.49 -26.51 6.97
N ILE A 494 13.26 -25.41 6.25
CA ILE A 494 13.92 -24.12 6.53
C ILE A 494 12.94 -23.03 6.98
N ALA A 495 11.72 -22.98 6.42
CA ALA A 495 10.82 -21.86 6.65
C ALA A 495 10.29 -21.69 8.09
N PRO A 496 9.99 -22.75 8.86
CA PRO A 496 9.57 -22.62 10.26
C PRO A 496 10.60 -21.89 11.12
N HIS A 497 11.88 -22.24 10.95
CA HIS A 497 13.00 -21.67 11.70
C HIS A 497 13.40 -20.26 11.23
N VAL A 498 12.82 -19.75 10.13
CA VAL A 498 13.04 -18.37 9.65
C VAL A 498 11.84 -17.49 9.97
N THR A 499 10.66 -17.85 9.48
CA THR A 499 9.50 -16.95 9.43
C THR A 499 8.99 -16.58 10.83
N THR A 500 8.86 -17.55 11.73
CA THR A 500 8.35 -17.32 13.09
C THR A 500 9.31 -16.46 13.91
N VAL A 501 10.59 -16.82 13.95
CA VAL A 501 11.61 -16.12 14.76
C VAL A 501 11.86 -14.71 14.22
N ARG A 502 11.87 -14.53 12.89
CA ARG A 502 11.93 -13.22 12.24
C ARG A 502 10.71 -12.36 12.57
N LYS A 503 9.49 -12.92 12.46
CA LYS A 503 8.24 -12.20 12.80
C LYS A 503 8.24 -11.74 14.26
N GLN A 504 8.66 -12.60 15.19
CA GLN A 504 8.80 -12.25 16.61
C GLN A 504 9.85 -11.17 16.85
N ALA A 505 11.06 -11.32 16.28
CA ALA A 505 12.15 -10.35 16.47
C ALA A 505 11.82 -8.97 15.86
N LEU A 506 11.12 -8.92 14.74
CA LEU A 506 10.65 -7.68 14.12
C LEU A 506 9.41 -7.11 14.80
N GLY A 507 8.52 -7.94 15.34
CA GLY A 507 7.35 -7.53 16.12
C GLY A 507 7.71 -6.96 17.50
N ALA A 508 8.84 -7.37 18.07
CA ALA A 508 9.41 -6.75 19.28
C ALA A 508 9.84 -5.28 19.07
N LEU A 509 9.92 -4.80 17.82
CA LEU A 509 10.10 -3.37 17.50
C LEU A 509 8.78 -2.60 17.35
N ALA A 510 7.63 -3.25 17.53
CA ALA A 510 6.30 -2.71 17.26
C ALA A 510 5.34 -2.75 18.47
N LYS A 511 5.88 -2.95 19.68
CA LYS A 511 5.13 -2.86 20.95
C LYS A 511 5.75 -1.79 21.85
N PRO A 512 5.39 -0.51 21.68
CA PRO A 512 5.83 0.55 22.57
C PRO A 512 4.97 0.51 23.85
N HIS A 513 5.47 -0.08 24.93
CA HIS A 513 5.04 0.37 26.26
C HIS A 513 5.90 1.60 26.60
N PRO A 514 5.33 2.76 26.96
CA PRO A 514 6.08 4.00 27.19
C PRO A 514 7.21 3.87 28.23
N GLU A 515 7.11 2.90 29.12
CA GLU A 515 8.00 2.67 30.26
C GLU A 515 9.23 1.79 29.93
N ASP A 516 9.29 1.20 28.73
CA ASP A 516 10.12 0.00 28.46
C ASP A 516 11.30 0.28 27.48
N ILE A 517 11.91 1.47 27.56
CA ILE A 517 12.98 1.95 26.64
C ILE A 517 14.13 0.92 26.51
N ALA A 518 14.60 0.35 27.63
CA ALA A 518 15.67 -0.63 27.65
C ALA A 518 15.34 -1.90 26.85
N ARG A 519 14.06 -2.30 26.83
CA ARG A 519 13.55 -3.45 26.07
C ARG A 519 13.49 -3.15 24.57
N LEU A 520 13.07 -1.95 24.20
CA LEU A 520 13.11 -1.48 22.80
C LEU A 520 14.55 -1.43 22.28
N GLU A 521 15.49 -0.93 23.07
CA GLU A 521 16.92 -0.97 22.71
C GLU A 521 17.45 -2.40 22.57
N ALA A 522 17.08 -3.31 23.49
CA ALA A 522 17.47 -4.72 23.39
C ALA A 522 16.93 -5.37 22.11
N ALA A 523 15.69 -5.04 21.71
CA ALA A 523 15.10 -5.47 20.44
C ALA A 523 15.85 -4.88 19.23
N ARG A 524 16.17 -3.58 19.25
CA ARG A 524 16.99 -2.90 18.21
C ARG A 524 18.36 -3.55 18.07
N ARG A 525 19.09 -3.77 19.18
CA ARG A 525 20.37 -4.50 19.21
C ARG A 525 20.24 -5.90 18.63
N ARG A 526 19.24 -6.70 19.05
CA ARG A 526 18.97 -8.05 18.53
C ARG A 526 18.79 -8.05 17.00
N VAL A 527 17.99 -7.13 16.46
CA VAL A 527 17.71 -7.03 15.02
C VAL A 527 18.94 -6.58 14.23
N ARG A 528 19.70 -5.58 14.73
CA ARG A 528 20.95 -5.12 14.10
C ARG A 528 21.98 -6.25 14.02
N SER A 529 22.25 -6.94 15.13
CA SER A 529 23.21 -8.05 15.17
C SER A 529 22.78 -9.24 14.30
N ALA A 530 21.48 -9.55 14.23
CA ALA A 530 20.98 -10.60 13.34
C ALA A 530 21.23 -10.25 11.86
N ARG A 531 20.87 -9.03 11.43
CA ARG A 531 21.10 -8.56 10.05
C ARG A 531 22.57 -8.54 9.65
N GLN A 532 23.45 -8.12 10.56
CA GLN A 532 24.90 -8.16 10.33
C GLN A 532 25.41 -9.60 10.12
N ARG A 533 24.98 -10.56 10.96
CA ARG A 533 25.32 -11.98 10.75
C ARG A 533 24.76 -12.53 9.46
N ILE A 534 23.53 -12.18 9.08
CA ILE A 534 22.89 -12.57 7.82
C ILE A 534 23.72 -12.09 6.62
N ALA A 535 24.12 -10.82 6.61
CA ALA A 535 24.93 -10.26 5.52
C ALA A 535 26.30 -10.93 5.41
N LYS A 536 26.98 -11.17 6.54
CA LYS A 536 28.26 -11.90 6.60
C LYS A 536 28.11 -13.35 6.10
N SER A 537 27.14 -14.08 6.67
CA SER A 537 26.79 -15.46 6.29
C SER A 537 26.53 -15.59 4.79
N TRP A 538 25.83 -14.64 4.19
CA TRP A 538 25.56 -14.65 2.75
C TRP A 538 26.84 -14.50 1.93
N ALA A 539 27.69 -13.53 2.25
CA ALA A 539 28.96 -13.32 1.56
C ALA A 539 29.87 -14.58 1.60
N GLU A 540 29.77 -15.37 2.67
CA GLU A 540 30.57 -16.57 2.90
C GLU A 540 29.97 -17.85 2.30
N THR A 541 28.63 -17.95 2.23
CA THR A 541 27.93 -19.15 1.72
C THR A 541 27.58 -19.06 0.23
N SER A 542 27.57 -17.88 -0.40
CA SER A 542 27.23 -17.75 -1.81
C SER A 542 28.39 -17.96 -2.80
N HIS A 543 29.55 -18.45 -2.34
CA HIS A 543 30.77 -18.67 -3.15
C HIS A 543 31.18 -17.46 -4.03
N HIS A 544 30.95 -16.22 -3.56
CA HIS A 544 31.11 -14.98 -4.33
C HIS A 544 30.30 -14.86 -5.64
N LEU A 545 29.46 -15.85 -5.99
CA LEU A 545 28.63 -15.84 -7.20
C LEU A 545 27.48 -14.84 -7.12
N VAL A 546 27.11 -14.38 -5.91
CA VAL A 546 25.82 -13.73 -5.65
C VAL A 546 25.77 -12.58 -4.61
N PRO A 547 26.85 -11.87 -4.24
CA PRO A 547 26.69 -10.74 -3.32
C PRO A 547 25.84 -9.65 -4.01
N PRO A 548 24.65 -9.28 -3.48
CA PRO A 548 23.99 -8.07 -3.95
C PRO A 548 24.85 -6.91 -3.46
N VAL A 549 25.24 -6.06 -4.39
CA VAL A 549 25.95 -4.83 -4.01
C VAL A 549 24.90 -3.84 -3.52
N VAL A 550 25.23 -3.11 -2.45
CA VAL A 550 24.49 -1.88 -2.12
C VAL A 550 24.87 -0.86 -3.19
N GLU A 551 24.01 -0.73 -4.18
CA GLU A 551 24.24 0.03 -5.40
C GLU A 551 24.06 1.53 -5.15
N ALA A 552 23.12 1.91 -4.29
CA ALA A 552 22.86 3.30 -3.93
C ALA A 552 22.50 3.44 -2.46
N ASN A 553 22.87 4.57 -1.87
CA ASN A 553 22.42 4.99 -0.54
C ASN A 553 21.83 6.40 -0.65
N TYR A 554 20.80 6.67 0.15
CA TYR A 554 20.25 8.00 0.39
C TYR A 554 20.26 8.23 1.90
N TRP A 555 20.64 9.41 2.36
CA TRP A 555 20.64 9.69 3.80
C TRP A 555 20.06 11.06 4.12
N GLU A 556 19.41 11.13 5.27
CA GLU A 556 18.87 12.36 5.87
C GLU A 556 19.49 12.49 7.27
N SER A 557 19.79 13.71 7.71
CA SER A 557 20.26 14.00 9.06
C SER A 557 19.30 14.93 9.79
N TYR A 558 19.22 14.74 11.10
CA TYR A 558 18.27 15.39 11.98
C TYR A 558 19.00 15.87 13.24
N ARG A 559 18.68 17.07 13.72
CA ARG A 559 19.33 17.71 14.87
C ARG A 559 18.39 17.83 16.06
N LYS A 560 18.87 17.42 17.24
CA LYS A 560 18.21 17.57 18.54
C LYS A 560 19.26 17.96 19.58
N ASN A 561 19.08 19.08 20.29
CA ASN A 561 19.98 19.55 21.36
C ASN A 561 21.48 19.51 20.96
N ASN A 562 21.83 20.11 19.82
CA ASN A 562 23.16 20.08 19.17
C ASN A 562 23.70 18.69 18.75
N GLN A 563 23.04 17.59 19.08
CA GLN A 563 23.38 16.28 18.53
C GLN A 563 22.77 16.11 17.14
N VAL A 564 23.56 15.61 16.19
CA VAL A 564 23.12 15.20 14.85
C VAL A 564 22.94 13.69 14.84
N ALA A 565 21.87 13.21 14.23
CA ALA A 565 21.64 11.80 14.04
C ALA A 565 21.13 11.53 12.61
N TYR A 566 21.51 10.39 12.06
CA TYR A 566 21.37 10.05 10.65
C TYR A 566 20.37 8.92 10.45
N ARG A 567 19.62 9.01 9.36
CA ARG A 567 18.83 7.91 8.80
C ARG A 567 19.31 7.65 7.39
N VAL A 568 19.56 6.38 7.08
CA VAL A 568 20.07 5.95 5.77
C VAL A 568 19.10 4.96 5.16
N TRP A 569 18.81 5.11 3.88
CA TRP A 569 18.16 4.13 3.02
C TRP A 569 19.22 3.53 2.11
N ALA A 570 19.26 2.20 2.00
CA ALA A 570 20.15 1.46 1.12
C ALA A 570 19.34 0.69 0.08
N ARG A 571 19.70 0.83 -1.19
CA ARG A 571 19.21 0.02 -2.32
C ARG A 571 20.24 -1.04 -2.66
N SER A 572 19.90 -2.31 -2.42
CA SER A 572 20.71 -3.44 -2.89
C SER A 572 20.16 -3.98 -4.22
N ARG A 573 21.06 -4.43 -5.09
CA ARG A 573 20.76 -4.94 -6.44
C ARG A 573 21.33 -6.34 -6.63
N ILE A 574 20.53 -7.21 -7.24
CA ILE A 574 20.96 -8.52 -7.75
C ILE A 574 20.42 -8.69 -9.18
N THR A 575 21.24 -9.18 -10.11
CA THR A 575 20.76 -9.51 -11.46
C THR A 575 19.85 -10.73 -11.42
N SER A 576 18.89 -10.85 -12.35
CA SER A 576 18.02 -12.04 -12.42
C SER A 576 18.86 -13.33 -12.53
N LEU A 577 19.92 -13.32 -13.35
CA LEU A 577 20.86 -14.43 -13.48
C LEU A 577 21.48 -14.85 -12.14
N ASN A 578 21.95 -13.88 -11.33
CA ASN A 578 22.54 -14.21 -10.04
C ASN A 578 21.46 -14.64 -9.03
N PHE A 579 20.26 -14.05 -9.08
CA PHE A 579 19.13 -14.47 -8.25
C PHE A 579 18.74 -15.94 -8.52
N ASP A 580 18.69 -16.34 -9.78
CA ASP A 580 18.45 -17.73 -10.17
C ASP A 580 19.60 -18.66 -9.75
N LYS A 581 20.87 -18.24 -9.87
CA LYS A 581 22.03 -18.99 -9.33
C LYS A 581 21.97 -19.15 -7.81
N ALA A 582 21.52 -18.13 -7.06
CA ALA A 582 21.32 -18.26 -5.61
C ALA A 582 20.20 -19.23 -5.28
N ARG A 583 19.08 -19.18 -6.02
CA ARG A 583 17.97 -20.14 -5.88
C ARG A 583 18.47 -21.56 -6.10
N GLU A 584 19.21 -21.81 -7.18
CA GLU A 584 19.81 -23.11 -7.45
C GLU A 584 20.77 -23.54 -6.33
N HIS A 585 21.73 -22.68 -5.96
CA HIS A 585 22.72 -22.99 -4.93
C HIS A 585 22.10 -23.39 -3.58
N TYR A 586 21.13 -22.62 -3.06
CA TYR A 586 20.52 -22.91 -1.75
C TYR A 586 19.43 -23.99 -1.78
N SER A 587 18.92 -24.37 -2.95
CA SER A 587 17.99 -25.52 -3.11
C SER A 587 18.72 -26.83 -3.46
N LYS A 588 19.97 -26.76 -3.95
CA LYS A 588 20.77 -27.93 -4.33
C LYS A 588 20.95 -28.89 -3.17
N ARG A 589 20.52 -30.13 -3.39
CA ARG A 589 20.63 -31.25 -2.46
C ARG A 589 21.90 -32.02 -2.80
N TRP A 590 22.89 -31.97 -1.92
CA TRP A 590 24.14 -32.71 -2.02
C TRP A 590 23.98 -34.08 -1.36
N GLU A 591 24.47 -35.12 -2.00
CA GLU A 591 24.36 -36.49 -1.49
C GLU A 591 25.59 -36.87 -0.67
N LEU A 592 25.35 -37.42 0.53
CA LEU A 592 26.36 -37.69 1.53
C LEU A 592 26.11 -39.06 2.17
N LEU A 593 26.81 -40.10 1.70
CA LEU A 593 26.67 -41.48 2.20
C LEU A 593 25.19 -41.97 2.22
N GLY A 594 24.41 -41.64 1.18
CA GLY A 594 22.98 -41.95 1.05
C GLY A 594 22.03 -41.01 1.81
N SER A 595 22.56 -40.06 2.57
CA SER A 595 21.82 -38.94 3.17
C SER A 595 21.85 -37.72 2.24
N LYS A 596 21.00 -36.71 2.45
CA LYS A 596 20.97 -35.48 1.64
C LYS A 596 21.12 -34.25 2.52
N VAL A 597 21.94 -33.30 2.07
CA VAL A 597 22.18 -32.02 2.75
C VAL A 597 21.97 -30.84 1.80
N VAL A 598 21.62 -29.67 2.34
CA VAL A 598 21.54 -28.40 1.60
C VAL A 598 22.47 -27.37 2.25
N THR A 599 22.96 -26.37 1.51
CA THR A 599 23.79 -25.31 2.10
C THR A 599 23.02 -24.53 3.18
N PHE A 600 23.69 -24.16 4.28
CA PHE A 600 23.14 -23.27 5.30
C PHE A 600 22.58 -21.99 4.68
N PHE A 601 21.27 -21.77 4.84
CA PHE A 601 20.61 -20.59 4.29
C PHE A 601 20.80 -19.38 5.24
N PRO A 602 21.30 -18.22 4.78
CA PRO A 602 21.73 -17.14 5.68
C PRO A 602 20.68 -16.60 6.66
N LEU A 603 19.38 -16.70 6.34
CA LEU A 603 18.33 -16.28 7.28
C LEU A 603 18.20 -17.16 8.53
N LEU A 604 18.82 -18.34 8.57
CA LEU A 604 18.91 -19.16 9.80
C LEU A 604 19.67 -18.43 10.93
N CYS A 605 20.46 -17.40 10.62
CA CYS A 605 21.08 -16.49 11.59
C CYS A 605 20.08 -15.68 12.45
N TRP A 606 18.77 -15.70 12.12
CA TRP A 606 17.70 -15.21 13.00
C TRP A 606 17.53 -16.08 14.26
N THR A 607 17.72 -17.38 14.11
CA THR A 607 17.52 -18.41 15.14
C THR A 607 18.85 -18.79 15.76
N ASN A 608 19.83 -19.13 14.92
CA ASN A 608 21.18 -19.47 15.34
C ASN A 608 22.03 -18.20 15.52
N ARG A 609 22.52 -17.97 16.73
CA ARG A 609 23.32 -16.76 17.05
C ARG A 609 24.82 -16.94 16.82
N THR A 610 25.29 -18.19 16.87
CA THR A 610 26.70 -18.60 16.78
C THR A 610 27.06 -19.15 15.39
N LEU A 611 26.09 -19.69 14.65
CA LEU A 611 26.29 -20.27 13.33
C LEU A 611 26.11 -19.22 12.23
N ASP A 612 27.06 -19.18 11.29
CA ASP A 612 27.02 -18.32 10.10
C ASP A 612 27.16 -19.11 8.78
N ARG A 613 27.36 -20.43 8.82
CA ARG A 613 27.57 -21.31 7.66
C ARG A 613 27.44 -22.80 8.03
N GLY A 614 27.58 -23.68 7.04
CA GLY A 614 27.56 -25.14 7.21
C GLY A 614 26.66 -25.83 6.17
N ALA A 615 26.29 -27.07 6.43
CA ALA A 615 25.30 -27.80 5.61
C ALA A 615 24.20 -28.40 6.49
N VAL A 616 22.93 -28.15 6.14
CA VAL A 616 21.74 -28.62 6.85
C VAL A 616 21.34 -30.00 6.33
N VAL A 617 21.16 -30.97 7.21
CA VAL A 617 20.69 -32.31 6.89
C VAL A 617 19.20 -32.26 6.52
N ALA A 618 18.91 -32.53 5.25
CA ALA A 618 17.57 -32.52 4.68
C ALA A 618 16.90 -33.91 4.72
N SER A 619 17.69 -34.97 4.56
CA SER A 619 17.28 -36.36 4.85
C SER A 619 18.47 -37.14 5.36
N VAL A 620 18.25 -38.09 6.27
CA VAL A 620 19.30 -38.96 6.80
C VAL A 620 18.89 -40.42 6.63
N THR A 621 19.85 -41.29 6.34
CA THR A 621 19.62 -42.74 6.21
C THR A 621 20.83 -43.54 6.69
N GLY A 622 20.60 -44.82 7.01
CA GLY A 622 21.64 -45.84 7.04
C GLY A 622 22.68 -45.64 8.14
N LYS A 623 23.96 -45.45 7.77
CA LYS A 623 25.07 -45.37 8.74
C LYS A 623 25.09 -44.05 9.52
N LEU A 624 24.74 -42.94 8.89
CA LEU A 624 24.73 -41.62 9.54
C LEU A 624 23.56 -41.51 10.53
N GLU A 625 22.40 -42.04 10.16
CA GLU A 625 21.22 -42.16 11.03
C GLU A 625 21.55 -42.98 12.30
N LYS A 626 22.15 -44.16 12.12
CA LYS A 626 22.61 -45.03 13.24
C LYS A 626 23.69 -44.38 14.11
N ALA A 627 24.51 -43.48 13.55
CA ALA A 627 25.48 -42.68 14.29
C ALA A 627 24.85 -41.48 15.03
N GLY A 628 23.53 -41.28 14.92
CA GLY A 628 22.79 -40.25 15.63
C GLY A 628 22.66 -38.91 14.89
N LEU A 629 22.95 -38.86 13.58
CA LEU A 629 22.63 -37.71 12.73
C LEU A 629 21.11 -37.66 12.48
N LYS A 630 20.52 -36.46 12.48
CA LYS A 630 19.07 -36.21 12.36
C LYS A 630 18.79 -35.13 11.32
N VAL A 631 17.58 -35.15 10.75
CA VAL A 631 17.07 -34.04 9.93
C VAL A 631 17.06 -32.74 10.73
N GLY A 632 17.47 -31.64 10.12
CA GLY A 632 17.67 -30.35 10.80
C GLY A 632 18.92 -30.27 11.68
N ASP A 633 19.81 -31.26 11.67
CA ASP A 633 21.20 -31.02 12.12
C ASP A 633 21.94 -30.17 11.07
N ILE A 634 22.85 -29.32 11.53
CA ILE A 634 23.74 -28.48 10.72
C ILE A 634 25.15 -28.99 10.95
N VAL A 635 25.78 -29.55 9.93
CA VAL A 635 27.18 -30.01 10.01
C VAL A 635 28.10 -28.80 9.88
N THR A 636 28.97 -28.60 10.87
CA THR A 636 29.86 -27.42 10.97
C THR A 636 31.34 -27.77 10.79
N SER A 637 31.74 -29.01 11.08
CA SER A 637 33.11 -29.50 10.88
C SER A 637 33.13 -30.99 10.47
N VAL A 638 34.24 -31.40 9.85
CA VAL A 638 34.60 -32.81 9.59
C VAL A 638 36.03 -33.02 10.08
N ASN A 639 36.23 -33.77 11.16
CA ASN A 639 37.52 -33.97 11.83
C ASN A 639 38.27 -32.63 11.98
N GLU A 640 37.65 -31.66 12.68
CA GLU A 640 38.12 -30.29 12.93
C GLU A 640 38.14 -29.35 11.69
N ALA A 641 38.13 -29.88 10.46
CA ALA A 641 38.08 -29.07 9.26
C ALA A 641 36.69 -28.42 9.07
N ARG A 642 36.65 -27.08 9.07
CA ARG A 642 35.41 -26.29 8.99
C ARG A 642 34.67 -26.49 7.67
N VAL A 643 33.36 -26.71 7.75
CA VAL A 643 32.42 -26.76 6.62
C VAL A 643 31.87 -25.35 6.36
N SER A 644 31.89 -24.89 5.11
CA SER A 644 31.25 -23.64 4.69
C SER A 644 29.85 -23.86 4.11
N ASP A 645 29.67 -24.93 3.37
CA ASP A 645 28.52 -25.20 2.49
C ASP A 645 28.41 -26.70 2.17
N GLY A 646 27.36 -27.10 1.44
CA GLY A 646 27.13 -28.50 1.08
C GLY A 646 28.22 -29.14 0.19
N GLU A 647 28.89 -28.36 -0.66
CA GLU A 647 29.98 -28.85 -1.53
C GLU A 647 31.25 -29.10 -0.71
N SER A 648 31.57 -28.19 0.21
CA SER A 648 32.70 -28.30 1.12
C SER A 648 32.56 -29.53 2.03
N LEU A 649 31.34 -29.80 2.53
CA LEU A 649 31.07 -30.99 3.34
C LEU A 649 31.34 -32.26 2.56
N LEU A 650 30.80 -32.37 1.35
CA LEU A 650 30.99 -33.54 0.49
C LEU A 650 32.47 -33.81 0.25
N LYS A 651 33.22 -32.80 -0.21
CA LYS A 651 34.66 -32.89 -0.47
C LYS A 651 35.47 -33.25 0.78
N LEU A 652 35.10 -32.75 1.96
CA LEU A 652 35.78 -33.06 3.22
C LEU A 652 35.48 -34.48 3.70
N VAL A 653 34.24 -34.95 3.60
CA VAL A 653 33.86 -36.32 3.99
C VAL A 653 34.46 -37.34 3.04
N GLU A 654 34.39 -37.15 1.73
CA GLU A 654 35.03 -38.04 0.74
C GLU A 654 36.54 -38.16 1.00
N ARG A 655 37.23 -37.02 1.14
CA ARG A 655 38.67 -36.96 1.41
C ARG A 655 39.04 -37.64 2.72
N THR A 656 38.24 -37.44 3.77
CA THR A 656 38.51 -38.00 5.10
C THR A 656 38.18 -39.50 5.15
N ALA A 657 37.06 -39.92 4.56
CA ALA A 657 36.70 -41.33 4.43
C ALA A 657 37.73 -42.12 3.60
N ALA A 658 38.25 -41.54 2.51
CA ALA A 658 39.30 -42.16 1.70
C ALA A 658 40.68 -42.26 2.39
N LYS A 659 40.94 -41.43 3.41
CA LYS A 659 42.10 -41.57 4.31
C LYS A 659 41.84 -42.66 5.35
N LEU A 660 40.68 -42.60 6.02
CA LEU A 660 40.29 -43.53 7.07
C LEU A 660 40.06 -44.97 6.56
N SER A 661 39.67 -45.16 5.31
CA SER A 661 39.59 -46.51 4.71
C SER A 661 40.95 -47.19 4.59
N LYS A 662 42.05 -46.43 4.53
CA LYS A 662 43.43 -46.95 4.46
C LYS A 662 44.05 -47.19 5.85
N ALA A 663 43.73 -46.33 6.82
CA ALA A 663 44.31 -46.38 8.17
C ALA A 663 43.43 -47.14 9.19
N GLY A 664 42.11 -47.11 9.01
CA GLY A 664 41.12 -47.29 10.08
C GLY A 664 40.96 -46.00 10.90
N GLY A 665 39.80 -45.81 11.53
CA GLY A 665 39.56 -44.73 12.50
C GLY A 665 38.13 -44.21 12.50
N GLU A 666 37.93 -43.00 13.05
CA GLU A 666 36.61 -42.36 13.14
C GLU A 666 36.50 -41.12 12.25
N LEU A 667 35.42 -41.07 11.47
CA LEU A 667 34.92 -39.84 10.86
C LEU A 667 34.09 -39.13 11.93
N VAL A 668 34.51 -37.93 12.34
CA VAL A 668 33.85 -37.13 13.37
C VAL A 668 33.21 -35.93 12.70
N LEU A 669 31.90 -35.77 12.85
CA LEU A 669 31.15 -34.62 12.40
C LEU A 669 30.74 -33.80 13.63
N ASP A 670 31.21 -32.56 13.71
CA ASP A 670 30.61 -31.60 14.66
C ASP A 670 29.30 -31.10 14.04
N VAL A 671 28.21 -31.25 14.78
CA VAL A 671 26.86 -30.87 14.33
C VAL A 671 26.16 -29.99 15.36
N ALA A 672 25.35 -29.05 14.88
CA ALA A 672 24.51 -28.18 15.70
C ALA A 672 23.03 -28.32 15.30
N ARG A 673 22.09 -28.27 16.24
CA ARG A 673 20.65 -28.26 15.92
C ARG A 673 20.21 -26.94 15.30
N ILE A 674 19.38 -27.00 14.26
CA ILE A 674 18.80 -25.82 13.60
C ILE A 674 17.92 -24.96 14.53
N ASP A 675 17.33 -25.58 15.55
CA ASP A 675 16.35 -25.00 16.48
C ASP A 675 16.97 -24.08 17.53
N ASP A 676 18.01 -24.54 18.23
CA ASP A 676 18.61 -23.90 19.40
C ASP A 676 20.13 -23.72 19.30
N GLY A 677 20.77 -24.26 18.26
CA GLY A 677 22.22 -24.24 18.08
C GLY A 677 22.97 -25.22 18.98
N SER A 678 22.29 -26.13 19.69
CA SER A 678 22.92 -27.12 20.57
C SER A 678 23.86 -28.04 19.81
N THR A 679 25.11 -28.14 20.27
CA THR A 679 26.18 -28.88 19.57
C THR A 679 26.34 -30.30 20.09
N ARG A 680 26.67 -31.24 19.20
CA ARG A 680 27.10 -32.60 19.53
C ARG A 680 28.05 -33.15 18.46
N GLN A 681 28.73 -34.25 18.79
CA GLN A 681 29.51 -35.00 17.80
C GLN A 681 28.74 -36.22 17.30
N VAL A 682 28.76 -36.43 15.99
CA VAL A 682 28.34 -37.67 15.34
C VAL A 682 29.60 -38.39 14.89
N LYS A 683 29.81 -39.62 15.36
CA LYS A 683 31.02 -40.41 15.10
C LYS A 683 30.69 -41.65 14.29
N LEU A 684 31.41 -41.85 13.19
CA LEU A 684 31.26 -43.00 12.31
C LEU A 684 32.58 -43.75 12.19
N THR A 685 32.64 -44.96 12.75
CA THR A 685 33.80 -45.84 12.64
C THR A 685 33.96 -46.36 11.21
N ILE A 686 35.08 -46.04 10.58
CA ILE A 686 35.49 -46.54 9.27
C ILE A 686 36.53 -47.64 9.51
N LYS A 687 36.15 -48.88 9.21
CA LYS A 687 37.07 -50.02 9.28
C LYS A 687 38.16 -49.89 8.21
N LYS A 688 39.40 -50.19 8.58
CA LYS A 688 40.51 -50.32 7.63
C LYS A 688 40.15 -51.37 6.59
N SER A 689 40.27 -51.04 5.31
CA SER A 689 40.13 -51.98 4.22
C SER A 689 41.21 -53.05 4.34
N ALA A 690 40.80 -54.31 4.51
CA ALA A 690 41.73 -55.43 4.49
C ALA A 690 42.23 -55.61 3.06
N TYR A 691 43.42 -55.08 2.77
CA TYR A 691 44.09 -55.30 1.51
C TYR A 691 44.48 -56.78 1.41
N ARG A 692 43.61 -57.59 0.79
CA ARG A 692 43.96 -58.95 0.37
C ARG A 692 45.05 -58.83 -0.70
N GLY A 693 46.30 -59.03 -0.29
CA GLY A 693 47.41 -59.18 -1.21
C GLY A 693 47.22 -60.46 -2.03
N GLY A 694 46.57 -60.34 -3.18
CA GLY A 694 46.60 -61.35 -4.23
C GLY A 694 47.92 -61.21 -4.99
N GLY A 695 48.89 -62.09 -4.69
CA GLY A 695 50.09 -62.22 -5.51
C GLY A 695 49.84 -63.10 -6.73
N GLY A 696 50.53 -62.81 -7.83
CA GLY A 696 50.68 -63.73 -8.97
C GLY A 696 50.39 -63.10 -10.35
N GLY A 697 51.35 -63.25 -11.27
CA GLY A 697 51.15 -63.03 -12.72
C GLY A 697 51.71 -61.71 -13.27
N GLY A 698 52.88 -61.76 -13.92
CA GLY A 698 53.45 -60.63 -14.64
C GLY A 698 52.98 -60.53 -16.09
N GLY A 699 53.09 -59.34 -16.68
CA GLY A 699 52.80 -59.05 -18.08
C GLY A 699 53.12 -57.58 -18.40
N SER A 700 53.80 -57.30 -19.51
CA SER A 700 54.45 -56.01 -19.77
C SER A 700 53.66 -55.07 -20.71
N SER A 701 54.06 -53.79 -20.67
CA SER A 701 53.86 -52.73 -21.70
C SER A 701 52.48 -52.04 -21.80
N GLY A 702 52.49 -50.72 -22.10
CA GLY A 702 51.33 -50.06 -22.73
C GLY A 702 50.82 -48.68 -22.27
N GLY A 703 51.67 -47.65 -22.13
CA GLY A 703 51.28 -46.23 -22.30
C GLY A 703 50.39 -45.52 -21.25
N PRO A 704 50.44 -44.17 -21.16
CA PRO A 704 49.66 -43.41 -20.19
C PRO A 704 48.22 -43.16 -20.69
N ARG A 705 47.24 -43.89 -20.16
CA ARG A 705 45.83 -43.50 -20.22
C ARG A 705 45.39 -42.88 -18.90
N THR A 706 44.75 -41.71 -18.99
CA THR A 706 44.15 -41.00 -17.86
C THR A 706 43.01 -41.82 -17.26
N MET A 707 43.18 -42.25 -16.00
CA MET A 707 42.12 -42.91 -15.23
C MET A 707 41.05 -41.88 -14.81
N PRO A 708 39.75 -42.17 -14.99
CA PRO A 708 38.70 -41.44 -14.28
C PRO A 708 38.73 -41.80 -12.77
N PRO A 709 38.20 -40.95 -11.87
CA PRO A 709 38.14 -41.25 -10.45
C PRO A 709 37.26 -42.47 -10.18
N ALA A 710 37.74 -43.39 -9.33
CA ALA A 710 37.00 -44.59 -8.97
C ALA A 710 35.78 -44.24 -8.08
N ASN A 711 34.58 -44.52 -8.57
CA ASN A 711 33.35 -44.49 -7.78
C ASN A 711 33.41 -45.59 -6.70
N ILE A 712 33.60 -45.20 -5.44
CA ILE A 712 33.69 -46.14 -4.29
C ILE A 712 32.30 -46.55 -3.76
N PHE A 713 31.21 -45.96 -4.26
CA PHE A 713 29.85 -46.22 -3.80
C PHE A 713 28.87 -46.43 -4.95
N HIS A 714 28.59 -47.70 -5.27
CA HIS A 714 27.33 -48.10 -5.90
C HIS A 714 26.46 -48.78 -4.85
N ALA A 715 25.21 -48.33 -4.73
CA ALA A 715 24.13 -49.11 -4.16
C ALA A 715 23.37 -49.81 -5.32
N ASP A 716 22.98 -51.05 -5.10
CA ASP A 716 22.25 -51.88 -6.05
C ASP A 716 20.73 -51.57 -5.99
N PRO A 717 20.08 -51.14 -7.10
CA PRO A 717 18.68 -50.75 -7.09
C PRO A 717 17.75 -51.95 -7.37
N SER A 718 17.37 -52.66 -6.31
CA SER A 718 16.17 -53.50 -6.31
C SER A 718 15.31 -53.32 -5.05
N LYS A 719 15.04 -52.05 -4.69
CA LYS A 719 13.92 -51.56 -3.88
C LYS A 719 13.84 -50.04 -3.89
#